data_AF-A0A3M1CQP2-F1
#
_entry.id   AF-A0A3M1CQP2-F1
#
_cell.length_a   1.000
_cell.length_b   1.000
_cell.length_c   1.000
_cell.angle_alpha   90.00
_cell.angle_beta   90.00
_cell.angle_gamma   90.00
#
_symmetry.space_group_name_H-M   'P 1'
#
loop_
_entity.id
_entity.type
_entity.pdbx_description
1 polymer ?
#
loop_
_entity_poly.entity_id
_entity_poly.type
_entity_poly.pdbx_seq_one_letter_code
_entity_poly.pdbx_strand_id
1 'polypeptide(L)'
;MSREHSMGLAWTLLASAIWTSTGCSFSADLGKDYLPCGEDGTCKPGCVCLDGKVCVPEQPELGPEACGSCRNDGDCSHGCLCVDFECVPPVQTAFDGYCETGPECLTADDCGAHGCQCEDYQCVPPEETDYPDWCKKGPPECDSYHPCLNAFCSCVEFACRPPDDGFDPAFCMVPAECAFDTDCPFGCRCSESYECEPAPGFSNRSCSVAGQAACGELGDCRLGCECVGGRCVQSSGVGDISAADYCSFGASPTCMKPDLVVDTTDDTVDDHDGKLSLREALQLAAGQNGPHRIAFAVREVRIESQLPPVPSLTYIDGGEGVRILPRSDAAFPGLVVTGTGVAISDMEIKGFEVGIRISGARDVHLFRLVVGDSNLPNNTGVFVENSERVFLGRGRELECIGRRYLDESLLPDDLTDIERVAEALNPELDVNLIVYNTSNGLFVVDARQLFVYGTWIGFDNRDGSTAGNGGTGIVLKNVSGAVLGAQRIDRQELLDRYSYHVGLAPAAVAVGANGNGGVLVEGGGDIHMAGLLVGDTPYMEPFEQNEGFGLSIRGNTGPVFFGPDPTAEDYMVWAFGMVHTESAVAVSIENNLADVWLRRVQIQCFDMQPLACEAPCAVRVSSLGSNVQLVHLSILDDFSSQVILVEGENSGQAVLRVANNMFLDERNINNASVMSIFTQVPPLIEMDHNMMSGGFSSICEGCQSIGDGNFSVDGFDCYFVPPVPNSPSCQNVDRGVPIYIEDESGAIRPMNLTGMPGVPWEGCGPDIGAFECMTGECPLACHD
;
A
#
# COMPACT_ATOMS: atom_id res chain seq x y z
N MET A 1 -48.44 -52.43 24.46
CA MET A 1 -47.38 -53.44 24.34
C MET A 1 -46.12 -52.71 23.88
N SER A 2 -45.03 -52.91 24.64
CA SER A 2 -43.62 -52.43 24.51
C SER A 2 -43.40 -50.90 24.36
N ARG A 3 -42.83 -50.15 25.33
CA ARG A 3 -41.49 -50.23 26.00
C ARG A 3 -40.34 -50.18 24.98
N GLU A 4 -39.22 -49.48 25.14
CA GLU A 4 -38.45 -48.85 26.24
C GLU A 4 -37.27 -48.11 25.52
N HIS A 5 -36.55 -47.07 25.99
CA HIS A 5 -35.57 -47.03 27.10
C HIS A 5 -34.87 -45.64 27.10
N SER A 6 -34.82 -44.89 28.22
CA SER A 6 -33.70 -44.72 29.21
C SER A 6 -32.72 -43.57 28.86
N MET A 7 -32.07 -42.78 29.73
CA MET A 7 -31.85 -42.60 31.18
C MET A 7 -30.97 -41.31 31.30
N GLY A 8 -30.74 -40.61 32.41
CA GLY A 8 -30.92 -40.90 33.83
C GLY A 8 -30.66 -39.64 34.70
N LEU A 9 -31.17 -39.66 35.93
CA LEU A 9 -30.44 -39.57 37.22
C LEU A 9 -30.34 -38.12 37.75
N ALA A 10 -30.54 -37.79 39.01
CA ALA A 10 -31.10 -38.43 40.21
C ALA A 10 -31.05 -37.35 41.31
N TRP A 11 -31.99 -37.35 42.25
CA TRP A 11 -31.76 -37.54 43.69
C TRP A 11 -33.00 -37.10 44.48
N THR A 12 -33.60 -38.11 45.09
CA THR A 12 -34.73 -38.11 46.03
C THR A 12 -34.19 -38.09 47.46
N LEU A 13 -35.02 -37.71 48.45
CA LEU A 13 -35.28 -38.40 49.74
C LEU A 13 -36.24 -37.52 50.59
N LEU A 14 -37.51 -37.93 50.77
CA LEU A 14 -38.12 -38.55 51.98
C LEU A 14 -38.39 -37.55 53.14
N ALA A 15 -39.50 -37.53 53.89
CA ALA A 15 -40.72 -38.34 53.97
C ALA A 15 -41.75 -37.64 54.91
N SER A 16 -43.06 -37.94 54.75
CA SER A 16 -44.15 -38.16 55.74
C SER A 16 -43.97 -37.69 57.22
N ALA A 17 -44.93 -37.14 57.98
CA ALA A 17 -46.37 -37.45 58.13
C ALA A 17 -47.04 -36.57 59.23
N ILE A 18 -48.39 -36.63 59.32
CA ILE A 18 -49.27 -36.52 60.53
C ILE A 18 -49.78 -35.13 61.00
N TRP A 19 -51.12 -35.08 61.15
CA TRP A 19 -51.99 -34.05 61.73
C TRP A 19 -51.65 -33.59 63.16
N THR A 20 -51.93 -32.31 63.48
CA THR A 20 -52.77 -31.89 64.63
C THR A 20 -53.13 -30.39 64.54
N SER A 21 -54.36 -30.06 64.92
CA SER A 21 -54.92 -28.72 65.04
C SER A 21 -54.17 -27.88 66.07
N THR A 22 -53.67 -26.71 65.67
CA THR A 22 -53.28 -25.61 66.56
C THR A 22 -53.71 -24.30 65.91
N GLY A 23 -54.39 -23.45 66.69
CA GLY A 23 -54.79 -22.12 66.25
C GLY A 23 -53.55 -21.28 65.94
N CYS A 24 -53.45 -20.76 64.71
CA CYS A 24 -52.44 -19.79 64.35
C CYS A 24 -52.83 -18.44 64.97
N SER A 25 -52.16 -18.04 66.06
CA SER A 25 -52.03 -16.61 66.38
C SER A 25 -51.00 -16.04 65.41
N PHE A 26 -51.46 -15.33 64.40
CA PHE A 26 -50.58 -14.60 63.49
C PHE A 26 -50.06 -13.35 64.24
N SER A 27 -48.75 -13.29 64.46
CA SER A 27 -48.05 -12.09 64.93
C SER A 27 -47.05 -11.73 63.83
N ALA A 28 -47.55 -11.09 62.78
CA ALA A 28 -46.68 -10.40 61.84
C ALA A 28 -46.38 -9.01 62.38
N ASP A 29 -45.10 -8.66 62.42
CA ASP A 29 -44.63 -7.28 62.51
C ASP A 29 -44.94 -6.66 61.15
N LEU A 30 -46.16 -6.15 60.99
CA LEU A 30 -46.61 -5.47 59.78
C LEU A 30 -45.79 -4.17 59.70
N GLY A 31 -45.10 -3.97 58.58
CA GLY A 31 -44.20 -2.82 58.37
C GLY A 31 -44.85 -1.45 58.62
N LYS A 32 -44.04 -0.39 58.61
CA LYS A 32 -44.41 0.98 59.00
C LYS A 32 -45.61 1.60 58.26
N ASP A 33 -46.07 0.96 57.20
CA ASP A 33 -47.05 1.51 56.25
C ASP A 33 -48.51 1.19 56.63
N TYR A 34 -48.75 0.39 57.68
CA TYR A 34 -50.10 0.10 58.17
C TYR A 34 -50.51 1.02 59.34
N LEU A 35 -51.61 1.73 59.18
CA LEU A 35 -52.15 2.59 60.24
C LEU A 35 -52.98 1.77 61.25
N PRO A 36 -52.81 1.95 62.57
CA PRO A 36 -53.72 1.39 63.56
C PRO A 36 -55.16 1.91 63.40
N CYS A 37 -56.13 1.07 63.76
CA CYS A 37 -57.53 1.49 63.82
C CYS A 37 -57.74 2.56 64.89
N GLY A 38 -58.79 3.37 64.72
CA GLY A 38 -59.29 4.22 65.81
C GLY A 38 -59.66 3.40 67.04
N GLU A 39 -59.68 4.02 68.22
CA GLU A 39 -60.03 3.34 69.48
C GLU A 39 -61.45 2.71 69.46
N ASP A 40 -62.31 3.17 68.55
CA ASP A 40 -63.66 2.66 68.29
C ASP A 40 -63.71 1.56 67.20
N GLY A 41 -62.56 1.15 66.67
CA GLY A 41 -62.45 0.14 65.62
C GLY A 41 -62.75 0.67 64.21
N THR A 42 -62.79 1.98 64.00
CA THR A 42 -63.06 2.59 62.69
C THR A 42 -61.79 2.90 61.89
N CYS A 43 -61.94 2.96 60.56
CA CYS A 43 -60.90 3.29 59.58
C CYS A 43 -61.45 4.30 58.55
N LYS A 44 -60.56 4.93 57.75
CA LYS A 44 -60.95 5.81 56.62
C LYS A 44 -61.96 5.08 55.71
N PRO A 45 -62.99 5.74 55.18
CA PRO A 45 -63.90 5.14 54.21
C PRO A 45 -63.12 4.50 53.04
N GLY A 46 -63.45 3.26 52.69
CA GLY A 46 -62.68 2.43 51.76
C GLY A 46 -61.61 1.54 52.42
N CYS A 47 -61.47 1.60 53.75
CA CYS A 47 -60.63 0.71 54.55
C CYS A 47 -61.43 0.03 55.67
N VAL A 48 -61.01 -1.17 56.04
CA VAL A 48 -61.61 -2.02 57.07
C VAL A 48 -60.58 -2.28 58.18
N CYS A 49 -61.05 -2.21 59.43
CA CYS A 49 -60.23 -2.53 60.59
C CYS A 49 -60.08 -4.04 60.74
N LEU A 50 -58.90 -4.56 60.43
CA LEU A 50 -58.56 -5.97 60.60
C LEU A 50 -58.19 -6.24 62.06
N ASP A 51 -58.91 -7.18 62.68
CA ASP A 51 -58.72 -7.65 64.06
C ASP A 51 -58.72 -6.55 65.15
N GLY A 52 -59.37 -5.40 64.89
CA GLY A 52 -59.42 -4.29 65.84
C GLY A 52 -58.09 -3.55 65.98
N LYS A 53 -57.12 -3.79 65.09
CA LYS A 53 -55.73 -3.33 65.29
C LYS A 53 -55.18 -2.49 64.14
N VAL A 54 -55.42 -2.86 62.88
CA VAL A 54 -54.85 -2.16 61.72
C VAL A 54 -55.89 -1.91 60.63
N CYS A 55 -55.84 -0.75 60.00
CA CYS A 55 -56.63 -0.41 58.84
C CYS A 55 -55.98 -0.99 57.58
N VAL A 56 -56.74 -1.79 56.84
CA VAL A 56 -56.35 -2.33 55.54
C VAL A 56 -57.38 -1.91 54.49
N PRO A 57 -57.01 -1.74 53.21
CA PRO A 57 -57.97 -1.40 52.17
C PRO A 57 -59.08 -2.46 52.07
N GLU A 58 -60.31 -2.01 51.83
CA GLU A 58 -61.47 -2.90 51.65
C GLU A 58 -61.38 -3.68 50.32
N GLN A 59 -60.65 -3.13 49.34
CA GLN A 59 -60.27 -3.81 48.11
C GLN A 59 -58.87 -4.40 48.24
N PRO A 60 -58.71 -5.74 48.21
CA PRO A 60 -57.43 -6.41 48.52
C PRO A 60 -56.33 -6.21 47.46
N GLU A 61 -56.64 -5.56 46.34
CA GLU A 61 -55.71 -5.24 45.26
C GLU A 61 -55.05 -3.86 45.41
N LEU A 62 -55.49 -3.04 46.36
CA LEU A 62 -54.85 -1.77 46.72
C LEU A 62 -53.81 -2.00 47.83
N GLY A 63 -52.66 -1.34 47.73
CA GLY A 63 -51.62 -1.39 48.77
C GLY A 63 -51.98 -0.59 50.02
N PRO A 64 -51.27 -0.80 51.15
CA PRO A 64 -51.56 -0.15 52.44
C PRO A 64 -51.55 1.39 52.40
N GLU A 65 -50.81 1.97 51.45
CA GLU A 65 -50.78 3.41 51.16
C GLU A 65 -52.15 4.00 50.84
N ALA A 66 -53.09 3.20 50.32
CA ALA A 66 -54.45 3.66 50.05
C ALA A 66 -55.21 4.08 51.33
N CYS A 67 -54.75 3.67 52.51
CA CYS A 67 -55.36 4.00 53.79
C CYS A 67 -54.74 5.21 54.52
N GLY A 68 -53.74 5.92 53.98
CA GLY A 68 -53.21 7.12 54.64
C GLY A 68 -52.40 8.08 53.75
N SER A 69 -52.44 9.39 54.05
CA SER A 69 -51.41 10.31 53.54
C SER A 69 -50.83 11.31 54.55
N CYS A 70 -51.49 11.62 55.68
CA CYS A 70 -50.84 12.35 56.80
C CYS A 70 -51.60 12.19 58.13
N ARG A 71 -50.95 12.36 59.30
CA ARG A 71 -51.61 12.44 60.62
C ARG A 71 -51.54 13.83 61.25
N ASN A 72 -50.50 14.58 60.94
CA ASN A 72 -50.29 15.94 61.37
C ASN A 72 -49.47 16.70 60.31
N ASP A 73 -49.39 18.03 60.41
CA ASP A 73 -48.69 18.87 59.43
C ASP A 73 -47.21 18.49 59.24
N GLY A 74 -46.57 17.89 60.23
CA GLY A 74 -45.18 17.42 60.14
C GLY A 74 -44.99 16.21 59.22
N ASP A 75 -46.06 15.51 58.85
CA ASP A 75 -46.03 14.41 57.88
C ASP A 75 -46.12 14.92 56.43
N CYS A 76 -46.39 16.22 56.23
CA CYS A 76 -46.52 16.85 54.93
C CYS A 76 -45.25 17.62 54.54
N SER A 77 -44.79 17.42 53.31
CA SER A 77 -43.61 18.12 52.79
C SER A 77 -43.93 19.55 52.36
N HIS A 78 -42.89 20.38 52.17
CA HIS A 78 -42.99 21.72 51.57
C HIS A 78 -43.94 22.72 52.27
N GLY A 79 -44.18 22.54 53.58
CA GLY A 79 -44.99 23.46 54.38
C GLY A 79 -46.51 23.26 54.22
N CYS A 80 -46.94 22.12 53.67
CA CYS A 80 -48.34 21.75 53.57
C CYS A 80 -48.94 21.35 54.93
N LEU A 81 -50.27 21.50 55.03
CA LEU A 81 -51.05 21.19 56.22
C LEU A 81 -51.77 19.86 56.04
N CYS A 82 -51.86 19.07 57.10
CA CYS A 82 -52.61 17.83 57.07
C CYS A 82 -54.08 18.09 57.41
N VAL A 83 -54.93 18.09 56.39
CA VAL A 83 -56.38 18.28 56.55
C VAL A 83 -57.09 17.02 56.08
N ASP A 84 -57.91 16.43 56.95
CA ASP A 84 -58.67 15.20 56.66
C ASP A 84 -57.80 14.05 56.10
N PHE A 85 -56.59 13.92 56.62
CA PHE A 85 -55.57 12.93 56.24
C PHE A 85 -54.96 13.11 54.84
N GLU A 86 -55.13 14.30 54.23
CA GLU A 86 -54.50 14.72 52.97
C GLU A 86 -53.61 15.96 53.17
N CYS A 87 -52.43 15.97 52.54
CA CYS A 87 -51.53 17.11 52.57
C CYS A 87 -52.00 18.17 51.59
N VAL A 88 -52.53 19.27 52.12
CA VAL A 88 -53.02 20.40 51.31
C VAL A 88 -52.12 21.62 51.48
N PRO A 89 -51.92 22.42 50.42
CA PRO A 89 -51.07 23.60 50.49
C PRO A 89 -51.67 24.64 51.46
N PRO A 90 -50.83 25.41 52.19
CA PRO A 90 -51.30 26.36 53.20
C PRO A 90 -52.04 27.57 52.58
N VAL A 91 -51.96 27.73 51.26
CA VAL A 91 -52.65 28.74 50.45
C VAL A 91 -53.25 28.03 49.23
N GLN A 92 -54.46 28.39 48.83
CA GLN A 92 -55.09 27.87 47.61
C GLN A 92 -54.20 28.15 46.40
N THR A 93 -53.60 27.09 45.84
CA THR A 93 -52.85 27.12 44.58
C THR A 93 -53.56 26.22 43.58
N ALA A 94 -53.46 26.54 42.29
CA ALA A 94 -53.95 25.71 41.19
C ALA A 94 -52.96 24.58 40.82
N PHE A 95 -51.77 24.56 41.44
CA PHE A 95 -50.77 23.52 41.21
C PHE A 95 -51.07 22.27 42.04
N ASP A 96 -51.72 21.28 41.41
CA ASP A 96 -52.16 20.02 42.03
C ASP A 96 -51.01 19.19 42.64
N GLY A 97 -49.74 19.46 42.29
CA GLY A 97 -48.54 18.76 42.77
C GLY A 97 -47.72 19.49 43.86
N TYR A 98 -48.20 20.62 44.38
CA TYR A 98 -47.41 21.50 45.26
C TYR A 98 -46.82 20.79 46.49
N CYS A 99 -47.61 19.94 47.13
CA CYS A 99 -47.20 19.25 48.36
C CYS A 99 -46.30 18.03 48.12
N GLU A 100 -46.27 17.51 46.90
CA GLU A 100 -45.50 16.32 46.53
C GLU A 100 -44.10 16.69 46.00
N THR A 101 -44.00 17.77 45.23
CA THR A 101 -42.77 18.14 44.50
C THR A 101 -42.19 19.50 44.87
N GLY A 102 -42.96 20.34 45.56
CA GLY A 102 -42.60 21.73 45.86
C GLY A 102 -42.78 22.67 44.65
N PRO A 103 -42.69 24.00 44.86
CA PRO A 103 -42.75 24.97 43.77
C PRO A 103 -41.50 24.88 42.88
N GLU A 104 -41.66 24.88 41.56
CA GLU A 104 -40.53 24.93 40.60
C GLU A 104 -39.87 26.31 40.61
N CYS A 105 -40.66 27.35 40.88
CA CYS A 105 -40.19 28.73 40.97
C CYS A 105 -40.97 29.51 42.04
N LEU A 106 -40.33 30.51 42.64
CA LEU A 106 -40.98 31.51 43.50
C LEU A 106 -40.97 32.90 42.85
N THR A 107 -40.04 33.11 41.92
CA THR A 107 -39.82 34.33 41.15
C THR A 107 -39.42 33.98 39.72
N ALA A 108 -39.55 34.92 38.79
CA ALA A 108 -39.15 34.71 37.39
C ALA A 108 -37.65 34.35 37.25
N ASP A 109 -36.79 34.80 38.18
CA ASP A 109 -35.35 34.51 38.17
C ASP A 109 -35.05 33.02 38.44
N ASP A 110 -35.98 32.27 39.04
CA ASP A 110 -35.82 30.84 39.32
C ASP A 110 -35.97 29.97 38.04
N CYS A 111 -36.48 30.54 36.93
CA CYS A 111 -36.85 29.80 35.72
C CYS A 111 -35.79 29.73 34.61
N GLY A 112 -34.53 30.07 34.91
CA GLY A 112 -33.40 29.90 34.00
C GLY A 112 -33.34 30.88 32.83
N ALA A 113 -32.29 30.75 32.00
CA ALA A 113 -31.81 31.75 31.05
C ALA A 113 -32.59 31.86 29.72
N HIS A 114 -33.66 31.09 29.52
CA HIS A 114 -34.36 30.98 28.23
C HIS A 114 -35.66 31.81 28.15
N GLY A 115 -35.79 32.85 28.98
CA GLY A 115 -36.89 33.81 28.92
C GLY A 115 -38.21 33.36 29.52
N CYS A 116 -38.21 32.28 30.31
CA CYS A 116 -39.41 31.77 30.97
C CYS A 116 -39.86 32.64 32.15
N GLN A 117 -41.16 32.60 32.42
CA GLN A 117 -41.80 33.33 33.50
C GLN A 117 -42.31 32.34 34.54
N CYS A 118 -42.32 32.75 35.81
CA CYS A 118 -42.90 31.97 36.88
C CYS A 118 -44.40 32.29 36.98
N GLU A 119 -45.26 31.36 36.58
CA GLU A 119 -46.70 31.45 36.75
C GLU A 119 -47.18 30.28 37.63
N ASP A 120 -47.94 30.60 38.68
CA ASP A 120 -48.48 29.62 39.63
C ASP A 120 -47.44 28.60 40.16
N TYR A 121 -46.22 29.07 40.40
CA TYR A 121 -45.07 28.29 40.88
C TYR A 121 -44.50 27.28 39.87
N GLN A 122 -44.84 27.39 38.59
CA GLN A 122 -44.26 26.65 37.46
C GLN A 122 -43.51 27.57 36.50
N CYS A 123 -42.44 27.04 35.90
CA CYS A 123 -41.70 27.78 34.87
C CYS A 123 -42.34 27.59 33.50
N VAL A 124 -43.04 28.61 33.02
CA VAL A 124 -43.74 28.61 31.74
C VAL A 124 -43.02 29.46 30.69
N PRO A 125 -42.96 29.00 29.43
CA PRO A 125 -42.34 29.74 28.34
C PRO A 125 -43.14 31.00 27.96
N PRO A 126 -42.48 32.05 27.44
CA PRO A 126 -43.14 33.33 27.12
C PRO A 126 -44.02 33.27 25.86
N GLU A 127 -43.92 32.20 25.07
CA GLU A 127 -44.75 31.93 23.89
C GLU A 127 -45.31 30.50 23.97
N GLU A 128 -46.53 30.27 23.49
CA GLU A 128 -47.12 28.92 23.37
C GLU A 128 -46.20 28.06 22.48
N THR A 129 -45.58 27.06 23.10
CA THR A 129 -44.64 26.14 22.45
C THR A 129 -45.05 24.72 22.81
N ASP A 130 -45.06 23.83 21.81
CA ASP A 130 -45.43 22.42 21.99
C ASP A 130 -44.32 21.60 22.69
N TYR A 131 -43.21 22.25 23.09
CA TYR A 131 -42.05 21.61 23.72
C TYR A 131 -42.12 21.75 25.26
N PRO A 132 -42.53 20.70 26.00
CA PRO A 132 -42.78 20.76 27.44
C PRO A 132 -41.53 21.09 28.28
N ASP A 133 -40.33 20.91 27.73
CA ASP A 133 -39.05 21.14 28.41
C ASP A 133 -38.37 22.46 28.00
N TRP A 134 -39.05 23.34 27.26
CA TRP A 134 -38.47 24.57 26.70
C TRP A 134 -37.69 25.38 27.73
N CYS A 135 -38.26 25.59 28.92
CA CYS A 135 -37.63 26.38 29.98
C CYS A 135 -36.35 25.75 30.52
N LYS A 136 -36.18 24.44 30.36
CA LYS A 136 -35.02 23.69 30.84
C LYS A 136 -33.95 23.51 29.76
N LYS A 137 -34.32 23.40 28.48
CA LYS A 137 -33.40 23.03 27.39
C LYS A 137 -33.25 24.07 26.27
N GLY A 138 -34.12 25.08 26.17
CA GLY A 138 -34.14 26.04 25.07
C GLY A 138 -34.77 25.50 23.78
N PRO A 139 -34.76 26.28 22.68
CA PRO A 139 -35.30 25.86 21.38
C PRO A 139 -34.52 24.68 20.76
N PRO A 140 -35.18 23.77 20.04
CA PRO A 140 -34.53 22.63 19.37
C PRO A 140 -33.64 23.09 18.20
N GLU A 141 -32.42 22.54 18.08
CA GLU A 141 -31.51 22.71 16.93
C GLU A 141 -31.89 21.80 15.75
N CYS A 142 -32.56 20.68 16.02
CA CYS A 142 -33.04 19.72 15.03
C CYS A 142 -34.29 18.98 15.51
N ASP A 143 -35.12 18.52 14.58
CA ASP A 143 -36.24 17.63 14.83
C ASP A 143 -36.61 16.79 13.58
N SER A 144 -37.73 16.09 13.61
CA SER A 144 -38.20 15.28 12.48
C SER A 144 -38.51 16.08 11.21
N TYR A 145 -38.69 17.40 11.32
CA TYR A 145 -38.99 18.31 10.21
C TYR A 145 -37.77 19.13 9.79
N HIS A 146 -36.79 19.31 10.69
CA HIS A 146 -35.53 20.02 10.48
C HIS A 146 -34.37 19.10 10.83
N PRO A 147 -33.96 18.20 9.91
CA PRO A 147 -32.77 17.39 10.12
C PRO A 147 -31.53 18.29 10.21
N CYS A 148 -30.47 17.76 10.82
CA CYS A 148 -29.17 18.43 10.86
C CYS A 148 -28.69 18.79 9.46
N LEU A 149 -28.04 19.96 9.32
CA LEU A 149 -27.53 20.44 8.04
C LEU A 149 -26.48 19.50 7.44
N ASN A 150 -25.71 18.83 8.30
CA ASN A 150 -24.77 17.79 7.92
C ASN A 150 -25.42 16.39 8.07
N ALA A 151 -25.47 15.63 6.97
CA ALA A 151 -26.12 14.32 6.90
C ALA A 151 -25.48 13.25 7.80
N PHE A 152 -24.25 13.45 8.25
CA PHE A 152 -23.54 12.55 9.16
C PHE A 152 -23.83 12.83 10.64
N CYS A 153 -24.53 13.92 10.95
CA CYS A 153 -24.94 14.23 12.32
C CYS A 153 -26.27 13.57 12.66
N SER A 154 -26.36 13.07 13.88
CA SER A 154 -27.59 12.54 14.43
C SER A 154 -28.28 13.60 15.28
N CYS A 155 -29.59 13.72 15.12
CA CYS A 155 -30.38 14.57 16.00
C CYS A 155 -30.63 13.83 17.32
N VAL A 156 -29.91 14.20 18.37
CA VAL A 156 -29.99 13.57 19.69
C VAL A 156 -30.45 14.60 20.70
N GLU A 157 -31.63 14.36 21.29
CA GLU A 157 -32.27 15.30 22.23
C GLU A 157 -32.40 16.72 21.67
N PHE A 158 -32.77 16.83 20.40
CA PHE A 158 -32.92 18.11 19.70
C PHE A 158 -31.64 18.91 19.52
N ALA A 159 -30.46 18.32 19.73
CA ALA A 159 -29.17 18.88 19.38
C ALA A 159 -28.53 18.06 18.26
N CYS A 160 -27.91 18.73 17.30
CA CYS A 160 -27.17 18.02 16.26
C CYS A 160 -25.82 17.54 16.80
N ARG A 161 -25.64 16.23 16.89
CA ARG A 161 -24.41 15.63 17.40
C ARG A 161 -23.62 14.93 16.30
N PRO A 162 -22.30 15.14 16.23
CA PRO A 162 -21.42 14.36 15.37
C PRO A 162 -21.39 12.89 15.82
N PRO A 163 -20.93 11.97 14.96
CA PRO A 163 -20.86 10.54 15.26
C PRO A 163 -19.83 10.17 16.35
N ASP A 164 -18.84 11.03 16.60
CA ASP A 164 -17.84 10.86 17.67
C ASP A 164 -17.64 12.16 18.48
N ASP A 165 -17.35 12.01 19.77
CA ASP A 165 -17.16 13.11 20.74
C ASP A 165 -15.91 13.99 20.46
N GLY A 166 -15.08 13.62 19.48
CA GLY A 166 -13.88 14.35 19.07
C GLY A 166 -14.12 15.45 18.03
N PHE A 167 -15.32 15.54 17.44
CA PHE A 167 -15.65 16.54 16.43
C PHE A 167 -16.22 17.82 17.05
N ASP A 168 -15.86 18.97 16.48
CA ASP A 168 -16.44 20.26 16.86
C ASP A 168 -17.96 20.25 16.59
N PRO A 169 -18.84 20.63 17.53
CA PRO A 169 -20.28 20.78 17.30
C PRO A 169 -20.63 21.65 16.07
N ALA A 170 -19.74 22.56 15.66
CA ALA A 170 -19.88 23.33 14.44
C ALA A 170 -19.91 22.47 13.16
N PHE A 171 -19.38 21.23 13.19
CA PHE A 171 -19.44 20.24 12.11
C PHE A 171 -20.88 19.98 11.63
N CYS A 172 -21.85 20.06 12.53
CA CYS A 172 -23.24 19.80 12.20
C CYS A 172 -23.99 21.01 11.64
N MET A 173 -23.37 22.20 11.67
CA MET A 173 -23.99 23.49 11.35
C MET A 173 -23.55 24.04 9.99
N VAL A 174 -22.60 23.41 9.30
CA VAL A 174 -22.11 23.80 7.97
C VAL A 174 -22.41 22.67 6.97
N PRO A 175 -22.91 22.97 5.75
CA PRO A 175 -22.91 21.98 4.68
C PRO A 175 -21.45 21.70 4.30
N ALA A 176 -20.90 20.59 4.78
CA ALA A 176 -19.58 20.11 4.37
C ALA A 176 -19.62 19.76 2.87
N GLU A 177 -18.63 20.19 2.09
CA GLU A 177 -18.47 19.71 0.69
C GLU A 177 -17.98 18.26 0.67
N CYS A 178 -17.24 17.85 1.71
CA CYS A 178 -16.71 16.50 1.88
C CYS A 178 -16.61 16.14 3.37
N ALA A 179 -16.72 14.86 3.71
CA ALA A 179 -16.36 14.32 5.01
C ALA A 179 -15.06 13.50 4.94
N PHE A 180 -14.79 12.92 3.77
CA PHE A 180 -13.61 12.12 3.47
C PHE A 180 -13.03 12.52 2.12
N ASP A 181 -11.75 12.21 1.88
CA ASP A 181 -11.09 12.44 0.59
C ASP A 181 -11.85 11.80 -0.58
N THR A 182 -12.57 10.70 -0.33
CA THR A 182 -13.40 10.00 -1.33
C THR A 182 -14.60 10.79 -1.81
N ASP A 183 -15.03 11.80 -1.05
CA ASP A 183 -16.16 12.66 -1.42
C ASP A 183 -15.74 13.76 -2.41
N CYS A 184 -14.42 13.94 -2.61
CA CYS A 184 -13.85 14.93 -3.50
C CYS A 184 -13.58 14.40 -4.92
N PRO A 185 -13.53 15.28 -5.94
CA PRO A 185 -13.06 14.92 -7.27
C PRO A 185 -11.65 14.31 -7.24
N PHE A 186 -11.33 13.43 -8.20
CA PHE A 186 -9.99 12.83 -8.32
C PHE A 186 -8.90 13.91 -8.31
N GLY A 187 -7.84 13.70 -7.51
CA GLY A 187 -6.76 14.67 -7.32
C GLY A 187 -7.06 15.77 -6.29
N CYS A 188 -8.20 15.70 -5.60
CA CYS A 188 -8.55 16.55 -4.48
C CYS A 188 -8.64 15.73 -3.19
N ARG A 189 -8.40 16.36 -2.05
CA ARG A 189 -8.57 15.81 -0.71
C ARG A 189 -9.54 16.68 0.08
N CYS A 190 -10.15 16.10 1.10
CA CYS A 190 -10.98 16.86 2.00
C CYS A 190 -10.10 17.62 2.98
N SER A 191 -10.19 18.95 2.97
CA SER A 191 -9.45 19.77 3.92
C SER A 191 -10.04 19.66 5.32
N GLU A 192 -9.31 20.15 6.32
CA GLU A 192 -9.82 20.26 7.69
C GLU A 192 -11.04 21.20 7.80
N SER A 193 -11.23 22.09 6.82
CA SER A 193 -12.41 22.93 6.70
C SER A 193 -13.55 22.26 5.92
N TYR A 194 -13.43 20.98 5.59
CA TYR A 194 -14.44 20.19 4.86
C TYR A 194 -14.76 20.74 3.46
N GLU A 195 -13.75 21.37 2.84
CA GLU A 195 -13.77 21.81 1.45
C GLU A 195 -12.86 20.88 0.63
N CYS A 196 -13.24 20.60 -0.61
CA CYS A 196 -12.35 19.85 -1.49
C CYS A 196 -11.21 20.76 -1.94
N GLU A 197 -9.98 20.44 -1.54
CA GLU A 197 -8.76 21.15 -1.91
C GLU A 197 -7.83 20.24 -2.74
N PRO A 198 -6.95 20.79 -3.59
CA PRO A 198 -6.00 19.97 -4.35
C PRO A 198 -5.13 19.11 -3.41
N ALA A 199 -5.02 17.82 -3.72
CA ALA A 199 -4.09 16.96 -3.00
C ALA A 199 -2.63 17.37 -3.33
N PRO A 200 -1.67 17.19 -2.40
CA PRO A 200 -0.26 17.45 -2.67
C PRO A 200 0.22 16.73 -3.95
N GLY A 201 0.91 17.44 -4.84
CA GLY A 201 1.33 16.94 -6.16
C GLY A 201 0.36 17.24 -7.31
N PHE A 202 -0.87 17.72 -7.02
CA PHE A 202 -1.80 18.21 -8.02
C PHE A 202 -1.78 19.75 -8.05
N SER A 203 -1.29 20.35 -9.14
CA SER A 203 -1.17 21.82 -9.31
C SER A 203 -2.50 22.54 -9.01
N ASN A 204 -2.46 23.80 -8.51
CA ASN A 204 -3.56 24.75 -8.21
C ASN A 204 -4.73 24.78 -9.23
N ARG A 205 -5.50 23.70 -9.36
CA ARG A 205 -6.70 23.60 -10.20
C ARG A 205 -7.92 23.51 -9.29
N SER A 206 -9.03 24.06 -9.77
CA SER A 206 -10.23 24.20 -8.98
C SER A 206 -10.83 22.84 -8.63
N CYS A 207 -10.74 22.44 -7.37
CA CYS A 207 -11.50 21.33 -6.78
C CYS A 207 -12.99 21.68 -6.56
N SER A 208 -13.44 22.83 -7.09
CA SER A 208 -14.84 23.25 -7.04
C SER A 208 -15.73 22.24 -7.77
N VAL A 209 -16.82 21.86 -7.10
CA VAL A 209 -17.83 20.82 -7.39
C VAL A 209 -18.48 20.88 -8.79
N ALA A 210 -18.09 21.81 -9.67
CA ALA A 210 -18.69 22.03 -10.99
C ALA A 210 -17.66 21.97 -12.14
N GLY A 211 -17.13 20.78 -12.44
CA GLY A 211 -16.67 20.48 -13.79
C GLY A 211 -15.43 19.59 -13.90
N GLN A 212 -15.67 18.33 -14.29
CA GLN A 212 -14.75 17.37 -14.92
C GLN A 212 -13.40 17.15 -14.23
N ALA A 213 -13.17 15.91 -13.75
CA ALA A 213 -11.89 15.48 -13.21
C ALA A 213 -10.75 15.82 -14.19
N ALA A 214 -9.87 16.71 -13.77
CA ALA A 214 -8.68 17.07 -14.52
C ALA A 214 -7.58 16.06 -14.18
N CYS A 215 -6.90 15.52 -15.19
CA CYS A 215 -5.67 14.78 -14.93
C CYS A 215 -4.56 15.74 -14.51
N GLY A 216 -3.68 15.25 -13.63
CA GLY A 216 -2.45 15.92 -13.24
C GLY A 216 -1.49 16.12 -14.43
N GLU A 217 -0.36 16.80 -14.20
CA GLU A 217 0.66 17.01 -15.24
C GLU A 217 1.26 15.70 -15.77
N LEU A 218 1.20 14.63 -14.96
CA LEU A 218 1.64 13.29 -15.31
C LEU A 218 0.56 12.45 -16.01
N GLY A 219 -0.64 12.99 -16.19
CA GLY A 219 -1.74 12.29 -16.87
C GLY A 219 -2.49 11.28 -16.02
N ASP A 220 -2.27 11.29 -14.70
CA ASP A 220 -2.92 10.36 -13.76
C ASP A 220 -4.44 10.56 -13.77
N CYS A 221 -5.18 9.45 -13.94
CA CYS A 221 -6.63 9.37 -13.93
C CYS A 221 -7.07 8.10 -13.19
N ARG A 222 -8.32 8.05 -12.70
CA ARG A 222 -8.90 6.84 -12.09
C ARG A 222 -8.71 5.60 -12.97
N LEU A 223 -8.62 4.44 -12.33
CA LEU A 223 -8.51 3.13 -12.99
C LEU A 223 -9.56 2.96 -14.10
N GLY A 224 -9.14 2.66 -15.31
CA GLY A 224 -9.99 2.56 -16.52
C GLY A 224 -10.25 3.89 -17.23
N CYS A 225 -9.60 4.98 -16.82
CA CYS A 225 -9.72 6.29 -17.45
C CYS A 225 -8.38 6.73 -18.07
N GLU A 226 -8.46 7.58 -19.10
CA GLU A 226 -7.32 8.16 -19.81
C GLU A 226 -7.36 9.68 -19.77
N CYS A 227 -6.18 10.29 -19.71
CA CYS A 227 -6.04 11.73 -19.76
C CYS A 227 -6.06 12.23 -21.22
N VAL A 228 -7.14 12.89 -21.63
CA VAL A 228 -7.28 13.48 -22.97
C VAL A 228 -7.53 14.98 -22.84
N GLY A 229 -6.58 15.79 -23.32
CA GLY A 229 -6.69 17.25 -23.27
C GLY A 229 -6.74 17.82 -21.85
N GLY A 230 -6.06 17.18 -20.89
CA GLY A 230 -6.04 17.59 -19.49
C GLY A 230 -7.28 17.17 -18.69
N ARG A 231 -8.10 16.26 -19.23
CA ARG A 231 -9.31 15.72 -18.60
C ARG A 231 -9.31 14.21 -18.57
N CYS A 232 -9.80 13.62 -17.50
CA CYS A 232 -10.01 12.19 -17.41
C CYS A 232 -11.27 11.79 -18.16
N VAL A 233 -11.11 10.99 -19.21
CA VAL A 233 -12.20 10.39 -19.99
C VAL A 233 -12.10 8.87 -19.90
N GLN A 234 -13.18 8.17 -20.21
CA GLN A 234 -13.18 6.72 -20.17
C GLN A 234 -12.24 6.15 -21.23
N SER A 235 -11.38 5.20 -20.85
CA SER A 235 -10.52 4.51 -21.80
C SER A 235 -11.36 3.67 -22.77
N SER A 236 -10.94 3.64 -24.03
CA SER A 236 -11.51 2.71 -25.02
C SER A 236 -11.41 1.27 -24.53
N GLY A 237 -12.53 0.53 -24.48
CA GLY A 237 -12.56 -0.88 -24.06
C GLY A 237 -13.28 -1.16 -22.72
N VAL A 238 -13.67 -0.11 -21.98
CA VAL A 238 -14.37 -0.26 -20.69
C VAL A 238 -15.86 -0.60 -20.84
N GLY A 239 -16.44 -0.51 -22.04
CA GLY A 239 -17.87 -0.80 -22.33
C GLY A 239 -18.80 0.40 -22.08
N ASP A 240 -20.05 0.31 -22.53
CA ASP A 240 -21.11 1.33 -22.36
C ASP A 240 -21.58 1.39 -20.89
N ILE A 241 -20.70 1.84 -20.01
CA ILE A 241 -21.11 2.34 -18.69
C ILE A 241 -21.71 3.72 -18.95
N SER A 242 -22.63 4.22 -18.11
CA SER A 242 -23.05 5.63 -18.10
C SER A 242 -21.88 6.53 -17.65
N ALA A 243 -20.77 6.46 -18.39
CA ALA A 243 -19.39 6.56 -17.93
C ALA A 243 -18.87 7.99 -17.75
N ALA A 244 -19.64 9.00 -18.19
CA ALA A 244 -19.32 10.38 -17.92
C ALA A 244 -19.18 10.65 -16.41
N ASP A 245 -19.93 9.91 -15.59
CA ASP A 245 -19.91 10.06 -14.14
C ASP A 245 -18.80 9.25 -13.48
N TYR A 246 -18.38 8.09 -13.98
CA TYR A 246 -17.34 7.29 -13.30
C TYR A 246 -15.98 8.00 -13.28
N CYS A 247 -15.46 8.42 -14.43
CA CYS A 247 -14.17 9.11 -14.47
C CYS A 247 -14.20 10.49 -13.79
N SER A 248 -15.39 11.06 -13.56
CA SER A 248 -15.56 12.37 -12.92
C SER A 248 -15.82 12.28 -11.41
N PHE A 249 -16.65 11.31 -10.97
CA PHE A 249 -17.26 11.24 -9.65
C PHE A 249 -17.45 9.78 -9.13
N GLY A 250 -17.07 8.76 -9.90
CA GLY A 250 -17.24 7.37 -9.47
C GLY A 250 -16.21 6.96 -8.44
N ALA A 251 -16.62 6.16 -7.45
CA ALA A 251 -15.69 5.57 -6.49
C ALA A 251 -14.69 4.67 -7.24
N SER A 252 -13.39 4.87 -6.99
CA SER A 252 -12.36 3.95 -7.49
C SER A 252 -12.64 2.54 -6.94
N PRO A 253 -12.51 1.46 -7.74
CA PRO A 253 -12.66 0.08 -7.27
C PRO A 253 -11.86 -0.23 -6.00
N THR A 254 -10.68 0.39 -5.86
CA THR A 254 -9.80 0.27 -4.69
C THR A 254 -10.36 0.91 -3.42
N CYS A 255 -11.25 1.91 -3.55
CA CYS A 255 -11.92 2.60 -2.44
C CYS A 255 -13.28 1.98 -2.08
N MET A 256 -13.87 1.19 -2.98
CA MET A 256 -15.19 0.60 -2.76
C MET A 256 -15.15 -0.46 -1.67
N LYS A 257 -16.20 -0.59 -0.86
CA LYS A 257 -16.38 -1.80 -0.05
C LYS A 257 -16.51 -3.00 -1.01
N PRO A 258 -15.91 -4.17 -0.69
CA PRO A 258 -16.09 -5.36 -1.50
C PRO A 258 -17.58 -5.66 -1.70
N ASP A 259 -18.00 -5.71 -2.96
CA ASP A 259 -19.35 -6.08 -3.37
C ASP A 259 -19.45 -7.58 -3.71
N LEU A 260 -18.32 -8.22 -4.02
CA LEU A 260 -18.19 -9.65 -4.23
C LEU A 260 -17.15 -10.22 -3.27
N VAL A 261 -17.53 -11.22 -2.47
CA VAL A 261 -16.65 -11.86 -1.49
C VAL A 261 -16.59 -13.35 -1.75
N VAL A 262 -15.43 -13.84 -2.16
CA VAL A 262 -15.17 -15.26 -2.39
C VAL A 262 -15.01 -15.97 -1.05
N ASP A 263 -15.90 -16.91 -0.73
CA ASP A 263 -16.00 -17.55 0.59
C ASP A 263 -15.91 -19.08 0.54
N THR A 264 -15.59 -19.65 -0.63
CA THR A 264 -15.28 -21.06 -0.81
C THR A 264 -13.88 -21.26 -1.38
N THR A 265 -13.26 -22.37 -1.01
CA THR A 265 -11.95 -22.79 -1.53
C THR A 265 -12.07 -23.59 -2.82
N ASP A 266 -13.26 -24.07 -3.17
CA ASP A 266 -13.53 -24.88 -4.36
C ASP A 266 -13.99 -23.99 -5.52
N ASP A 267 -13.25 -23.99 -6.64
CA ASP A 267 -13.55 -23.16 -7.82
C ASP A 267 -14.55 -23.83 -8.77
N THR A 268 -15.71 -24.19 -8.23
CA THR A 268 -16.80 -24.82 -8.98
C THR A 268 -17.99 -23.89 -9.07
N VAL A 269 -18.70 -23.91 -10.21
CA VAL A 269 -20.00 -23.23 -10.31
C VAL A 269 -21.04 -24.11 -9.62
N ASP A 270 -21.52 -23.70 -8.44
CA ASP A 270 -22.54 -24.42 -7.68
C ASP A 270 -23.53 -23.44 -7.02
N ASP A 271 -24.70 -23.31 -7.63
CA ASP A 271 -25.79 -22.46 -7.13
C ASP A 271 -26.50 -23.00 -5.88
N HIS A 272 -26.11 -24.17 -5.35
CA HIS A 272 -26.82 -24.86 -4.26
C HIS A 272 -26.17 -24.70 -2.88
N ASP A 273 -24.90 -24.32 -2.78
CA ASP A 273 -24.19 -24.26 -1.49
C ASP A 273 -24.28 -22.88 -0.81
N GLY A 274 -24.78 -21.87 -1.54
CA GLY A 274 -24.93 -20.50 -1.07
C GLY A 274 -23.61 -19.76 -0.86
N LYS A 275 -22.51 -20.31 -1.38
CA LYS A 275 -21.18 -19.71 -1.38
C LYS A 275 -20.89 -19.07 -2.73
N LEU A 276 -19.83 -18.29 -2.79
CA LEU A 276 -19.35 -17.65 -4.00
C LEU A 276 -17.92 -18.08 -4.28
N SER A 277 -17.72 -18.82 -5.37
CA SER A 277 -16.39 -19.14 -5.90
C SER A 277 -15.76 -17.96 -6.65
N LEU A 278 -14.45 -18.01 -6.89
CA LEU A 278 -13.76 -16.99 -7.68
C LEU A 278 -14.29 -16.94 -9.12
N ARG A 279 -14.52 -18.10 -9.74
CA ARG A 279 -15.13 -18.20 -11.08
C ARG A 279 -16.50 -17.51 -11.15
N GLU A 280 -17.37 -17.75 -10.17
CA GLU A 280 -18.69 -17.12 -10.13
C GLU A 280 -18.57 -15.61 -9.87
N ALA A 281 -17.67 -15.17 -8.98
CA ALA A 281 -17.42 -13.76 -8.75
C ALA A 281 -16.97 -13.04 -10.04
N LEU A 282 -16.07 -13.64 -10.82
CA LEU A 282 -15.63 -13.09 -12.10
C LEU A 282 -16.77 -13.05 -13.14
N GLN A 283 -17.64 -14.07 -13.18
CA GLN A 283 -18.81 -14.08 -14.06
C GLN A 283 -19.85 -13.03 -13.66
N LEU A 284 -20.08 -12.83 -12.36
CA LEU A 284 -20.98 -11.80 -11.84
C LEU A 284 -20.45 -10.40 -12.16
N ALA A 285 -19.16 -10.14 -11.92
CA ALA A 285 -18.52 -8.88 -12.28
C ALA A 285 -18.60 -8.61 -13.79
N ALA A 286 -18.44 -9.65 -14.63
CA ALA A 286 -18.56 -9.50 -16.08
C ALA A 286 -20.01 -9.26 -16.56
N GLY A 287 -21.00 -9.73 -15.80
CA GLY A 287 -22.43 -9.58 -16.12
C GLY A 287 -23.08 -8.31 -15.56
N GLN A 288 -22.39 -7.60 -14.69
CA GLN A 288 -22.88 -6.38 -14.05
C GLN A 288 -22.18 -5.14 -14.65
N ASN A 289 -22.88 -4.01 -14.61
CA ASN A 289 -22.32 -2.74 -15.09
C ASN A 289 -21.65 -2.00 -13.94
N GLY A 290 -20.45 -1.50 -14.18
CA GLY A 290 -19.74 -0.62 -13.25
C GLY A 290 -18.47 -1.24 -12.68
N PRO A 291 -17.81 -0.52 -11.76
CA PRO A 291 -16.65 -1.02 -11.04
C PRO A 291 -17.03 -2.13 -10.04
N HIS A 292 -16.13 -3.11 -9.86
CA HIS A 292 -16.30 -4.22 -8.92
C HIS A 292 -15.03 -4.40 -8.06
N ARG A 293 -15.22 -4.71 -6.78
CA ARG A 293 -14.14 -5.14 -5.87
C ARG A 293 -14.44 -6.56 -5.39
N ILE A 294 -13.60 -7.49 -5.82
CA ILE A 294 -13.63 -8.89 -5.40
C ILE A 294 -12.64 -9.05 -4.25
N ALA A 295 -13.13 -9.48 -3.08
CA ALA A 295 -12.30 -9.81 -1.92
C ALA A 295 -12.45 -11.28 -1.53
N PHE A 296 -11.63 -11.76 -0.60
CA PHE A 296 -11.63 -13.16 -0.15
C PHE A 296 -11.90 -13.27 1.34
N ALA A 297 -12.81 -14.17 1.71
CA ALA A 297 -13.01 -14.66 3.08
C ALA A 297 -12.25 -15.98 3.33
N VAL A 298 -11.57 -16.51 2.31
CA VAL A 298 -10.71 -17.69 2.37
C VAL A 298 -9.26 -17.31 2.09
N ARG A 299 -8.32 -18.12 2.59
CA ARG A 299 -6.87 -17.91 2.35
C ARG A 299 -6.32 -18.70 1.17
N GLU A 300 -7.13 -19.58 0.59
CA GLU A 300 -6.70 -20.47 -0.49
C GLU A 300 -7.88 -20.74 -1.42
N VAL A 301 -7.66 -20.66 -2.73
CA VAL A 301 -8.63 -21.03 -3.77
C VAL A 301 -7.97 -22.06 -4.70
N ARG A 302 -8.66 -23.19 -4.92
CA ARG A 302 -8.18 -24.28 -5.77
C ARG A 302 -8.90 -24.28 -7.11
N ILE A 303 -8.16 -23.98 -8.16
CA ILE A 303 -8.67 -23.83 -9.52
C ILE A 303 -8.67 -25.18 -10.25
N GLU A 304 -9.83 -25.61 -10.74
CA GLU A 304 -9.97 -26.87 -11.48
C GLU A 304 -9.68 -26.74 -12.98
N SER A 305 -10.00 -25.59 -13.54
CA SER A 305 -9.91 -25.31 -14.98
C SER A 305 -9.70 -23.82 -15.21
N GLN A 306 -9.39 -23.42 -16.45
CA GLN A 306 -9.17 -22.01 -16.78
C GLN A 306 -10.31 -21.11 -16.27
N LEU A 307 -9.95 -20.07 -15.51
CA LEU A 307 -10.89 -19.07 -15.01
C LEU A 307 -11.45 -18.20 -16.16
N PRO A 308 -12.68 -17.67 -16.02
CA PRO A 308 -13.15 -16.59 -16.86
C PRO A 308 -12.17 -15.40 -16.80
N PRO A 309 -11.99 -14.65 -17.90
CA PRO A 309 -11.13 -13.47 -17.87
C PRO A 309 -11.63 -12.42 -16.87
N VAL A 310 -10.71 -11.72 -16.22
CA VAL A 310 -11.01 -10.59 -15.35
C VAL A 310 -11.62 -9.46 -16.20
N PRO A 311 -12.86 -9.03 -15.91
CA PRO A 311 -13.55 -8.02 -16.68
C PRO A 311 -13.01 -6.61 -16.38
N SER A 312 -13.41 -5.63 -17.19
CA SER A 312 -13.02 -4.22 -17.01
C SER A 312 -13.47 -3.67 -15.65
N LEU A 313 -12.79 -2.63 -15.16
CA LEU A 313 -13.07 -1.96 -13.87
C LEU A 313 -13.13 -2.88 -12.66
N THR A 314 -12.35 -3.97 -12.67
CA THR A 314 -12.34 -4.94 -11.58
C THR A 314 -11.07 -4.81 -10.77
N TYR A 315 -11.24 -4.70 -9.45
CA TYR A 315 -10.15 -4.84 -8.49
C TYR A 315 -10.27 -6.18 -7.76
N ILE A 316 -9.25 -7.03 -7.87
CA ILE A 316 -9.13 -8.27 -7.11
C ILE A 316 -8.19 -7.99 -5.93
N ASP A 317 -8.77 -7.98 -4.74
CA ASP A 317 -8.11 -7.67 -3.49
C ASP A 317 -7.88 -8.96 -2.70
N GLY A 318 -6.65 -9.47 -2.74
CA GLY A 318 -6.26 -10.67 -2.02
C GLY A 318 -6.18 -10.51 -0.50
N GLY A 319 -6.30 -9.28 0.02
CA GLY A 319 -6.31 -9.01 1.46
C GLY A 319 -5.02 -9.44 2.14
N GLU A 320 -5.08 -10.47 2.99
CA GLU A 320 -3.93 -10.97 3.77
C GLU A 320 -3.01 -11.94 2.98
N GLY A 321 -2.99 -11.91 1.64
CA GLY A 321 -2.20 -12.86 0.85
C GLY A 321 -2.97 -14.13 0.48
N VAL A 322 -4.06 -14.00 -0.27
CA VAL A 322 -4.79 -15.19 -0.74
C VAL A 322 -3.93 -16.02 -1.71
N ARG A 323 -3.95 -17.34 -1.55
CA ARG A 323 -3.21 -18.27 -2.41
C ARG A 323 -4.10 -18.87 -3.49
N ILE A 324 -3.74 -18.67 -4.74
CA ILE A 324 -4.39 -19.29 -5.90
C ILE A 324 -3.53 -20.45 -6.37
N LEU A 325 -4.08 -21.66 -6.27
CA LEU A 325 -3.39 -22.91 -6.58
C LEU A 325 -4.23 -23.73 -7.56
N PRO A 326 -3.64 -24.54 -8.44
CA PRO A 326 -4.41 -25.48 -9.22
C PRO A 326 -4.77 -26.73 -8.36
N ARG A 327 -5.86 -27.41 -8.71
CA ARG A 327 -6.25 -28.67 -8.04
C ARG A 327 -5.36 -29.87 -8.45
N SER A 328 -4.75 -29.81 -9.63
CA SER A 328 -3.81 -30.78 -10.21
C SER A 328 -2.83 -30.05 -11.13
N ASP A 329 -1.79 -30.72 -11.65
CA ASP A 329 -0.88 -30.15 -12.64
C ASP A 329 -1.65 -29.41 -13.76
N ALA A 330 -1.55 -28.09 -13.77
CA ALA A 330 -2.38 -27.23 -14.60
C ALA A 330 -1.64 -26.79 -15.87
N ALA A 331 -2.18 -27.16 -17.02
CA ALA A 331 -1.75 -26.67 -18.34
C ALA A 331 -2.59 -25.47 -18.78
N PHE A 332 -2.95 -24.59 -17.84
CA PHE A 332 -3.75 -23.39 -18.08
C PHE A 332 -3.24 -22.24 -17.21
N PRO A 333 -3.52 -20.97 -17.58
CA PRO A 333 -3.11 -19.81 -16.80
C PRO A 333 -3.89 -19.68 -15.48
N GLY A 334 -3.26 -19.15 -14.44
CA GLY A 334 -3.89 -18.86 -13.15
C GLY A 334 -4.96 -17.79 -13.30
N LEU A 335 -4.55 -16.53 -13.52
CA LEU A 335 -5.44 -15.43 -13.85
C LEU A 335 -5.25 -14.98 -15.30
N VAL A 336 -6.36 -14.63 -15.97
CA VAL A 336 -6.37 -14.07 -17.32
C VAL A 336 -7.02 -12.70 -17.27
N VAL A 337 -6.30 -11.65 -17.65
CA VAL A 337 -6.79 -10.27 -17.67
C VAL A 337 -6.97 -9.84 -19.12
N THR A 338 -8.21 -9.51 -19.48
CA THR A 338 -8.55 -8.93 -20.80
C THR A 338 -9.31 -7.61 -20.66
N GLY A 339 -9.80 -7.29 -19.45
CA GLY A 339 -10.50 -6.04 -19.15
C GLY A 339 -9.59 -4.81 -19.18
N THR A 340 -10.21 -3.63 -19.29
CA THR A 340 -9.54 -2.33 -19.14
C THR A 340 -9.77 -1.77 -17.74
N GLY A 341 -8.74 -1.20 -17.12
CA GLY A 341 -8.85 -0.69 -15.76
C GLY A 341 -8.96 -1.81 -14.74
N VAL A 342 -7.98 -2.71 -14.71
CA VAL A 342 -7.96 -3.86 -13.80
C VAL A 342 -6.85 -3.69 -12.79
N ALA A 343 -7.13 -3.97 -11.52
CA ALA A 343 -6.12 -4.01 -10.48
C ALA A 343 -6.13 -5.37 -9.77
N ILE A 344 -4.97 -5.90 -9.43
CA ILE A 344 -4.81 -7.16 -8.70
C ILE A 344 -3.72 -6.96 -7.64
N SER A 345 -4.02 -7.31 -6.38
CA SER A 345 -3.04 -7.18 -5.30
C SER A 345 -3.15 -8.20 -4.18
N ASP A 346 -2.05 -8.31 -3.43
CA ASP A 346 -1.97 -9.08 -2.20
C ASP A 346 -2.31 -10.57 -2.41
N MET A 347 -1.78 -11.16 -3.49
CA MET A 347 -2.05 -12.56 -3.89
C MET A 347 -0.76 -13.36 -4.10
N GLU A 348 -0.84 -14.65 -3.80
CA GLU A 348 0.16 -15.64 -4.24
C GLU A 348 -0.43 -16.52 -5.35
N ILE A 349 0.30 -16.68 -6.47
CA ILE A 349 -0.17 -17.46 -7.63
C ILE A 349 0.90 -18.45 -8.06
N LYS A 350 0.62 -19.75 -7.90
CA LYS A 350 1.64 -20.82 -7.95
C LYS A 350 1.13 -22.04 -8.73
N GLY A 351 2.01 -22.75 -9.43
CA GLY A 351 1.75 -24.04 -10.08
C GLY A 351 1.04 -24.03 -11.44
N PHE A 352 0.96 -22.88 -12.14
CA PHE A 352 0.26 -22.73 -13.42
C PHE A 352 1.20 -22.72 -14.64
N GLU A 353 0.65 -22.92 -15.85
CA GLU A 353 1.41 -22.70 -17.09
C GLU A 353 1.90 -21.23 -17.17
N VAL A 354 1.01 -20.31 -16.81
CA VAL A 354 1.32 -18.90 -16.64
C VAL A 354 0.64 -18.44 -15.36
N GLY A 355 1.35 -17.82 -14.42
CA GLY A 355 0.73 -17.30 -13.20
C GLY A 355 -0.35 -16.27 -13.55
N ILE A 356 0.04 -15.19 -14.23
CA ILE A 356 -0.89 -14.14 -14.71
C ILE A 356 -0.67 -13.90 -16.21
N ARG A 357 -1.74 -13.98 -16.99
CA ARG A 357 -1.75 -13.64 -18.42
C ARG A 357 -2.54 -12.36 -18.66
N ILE A 358 -1.92 -11.35 -19.24
CA ILE A 358 -2.55 -10.10 -19.66
C ILE A 358 -2.57 -10.06 -21.18
N SER A 359 -3.75 -10.00 -21.81
CA SER A 359 -3.89 -10.12 -23.26
C SER A 359 -4.93 -9.14 -23.80
N GLY A 360 -4.52 -8.21 -24.67
CA GLY A 360 -5.43 -7.21 -25.23
C GLY A 360 -6.00 -6.24 -24.20
N ALA A 361 -5.40 -6.16 -23.01
CA ALA A 361 -5.89 -5.35 -21.90
C ALA A 361 -5.26 -3.96 -21.92
N ARG A 362 -5.89 -3.03 -21.19
CA ARG A 362 -5.37 -1.67 -21.03
C ARG A 362 -5.49 -1.21 -19.59
N ASP A 363 -4.51 -0.45 -19.10
CA ASP A 363 -4.55 0.10 -17.74
C ASP A 363 -4.71 -1.01 -16.68
N VAL A 364 -3.71 -1.89 -16.62
CA VAL A 364 -3.68 -3.06 -15.71
C VAL A 364 -2.63 -2.82 -14.65
N HIS A 365 -2.98 -3.03 -13.39
CA HIS A 365 -2.10 -2.82 -12.23
C HIS A 365 -1.92 -4.11 -11.44
N LEU A 366 -0.68 -4.52 -11.26
CA LEU A 366 -0.27 -5.71 -10.52
C LEU A 366 0.70 -5.30 -9.42
N PHE A 367 0.33 -5.42 -8.14
CA PHE A 367 1.20 -5.00 -7.04
C PHE A 367 1.05 -5.91 -5.82
N ARG A 368 2.10 -6.05 -5.02
CA ARG A 368 2.14 -6.94 -3.85
C ARG A 368 1.86 -8.41 -4.16
N LEU A 369 2.38 -8.89 -5.28
CA LEU A 369 2.15 -10.26 -5.74
C LEU A 369 3.33 -11.15 -5.42
N VAL A 370 3.06 -12.43 -5.14
CA VAL A 370 4.06 -13.50 -5.15
C VAL A 370 3.70 -14.50 -6.23
N VAL A 371 4.50 -14.56 -7.29
CA VAL A 371 4.20 -15.37 -8.47
C VAL A 371 5.26 -16.45 -8.66
N GLY A 372 4.87 -17.67 -8.31
CA GLY A 372 5.68 -18.90 -8.34
C GLY A 372 6.19 -19.32 -6.95
N ASP A 373 6.70 -20.54 -6.89
CA ASP A 373 7.16 -21.23 -5.66
C ASP A 373 8.06 -22.40 -6.04
N SER A 374 9.10 -22.67 -5.26
CA SER A 374 10.03 -23.78 -5.54
C SER A 374 9.33 -25.15 -5.61
N ASN A 375 8.25 -25.35 -4.86
CA ASN A 375 7.48 -26.60 -4.84
C ASN A 375 6.37 -26.63 -5.91
N LEU A 376 5.89 -25.46 -6.31
CA LEU A 376 4.80 -25.29 -7.29
C LEU A 376 5.21 -24.21 -8.29
N PRO A 377 6.23 -24.47 -9.11
CA PRO A 377 6.74 -23.48 -10.03
C PRO A 377 5.69 -23.21 -11.11
N ASN A 378 5.49 -21.94 -11.49
CA ASN A 378 4.78 -21.69 -12.75
C ASN A 378 5.73 -21.97 -13.92
N ASN A 379 5.21 -22.12 -15.13
CA ASN A 379 6.09 -22.10 -16.30
C ASN A 379 6.55 -20.68 -16.64
N THR A 380 5.63 -19.73 -16.79
CA THR A 380 5.96 -18.29 -16.83
C THR A 380 5.29 -17.57 -15.67
N GLY A 381 5.97 -16.63 -15.02
CA GLY A 381 5.37 -15.86 -13.92
C GLY A 381 4.24 -14.96 -14.43
N VAL A 382 4.62 -13.90 -15.14
CA VAL A 382 3.69 -12.94 -15.76
C VAL A 382 3.93 -12.89 -17.27
N PHE A 383 2.86 -13.08 -18.04
CA PHE A 383 2.88 -12.97 -19.50
C PHE A 383 1.99 -11.83 -19.97
N VAL A 384 2.54 -10.89 -20.72
CA VAL A 384 1.83 -9.72 -21.25
C VAL A 384 1.90 -9.72 -22.77
N GLU A 385 0.77 -9.67 -23.44
CA GLU A 385 0.71 -9.63 -24.90
C GLU A 385 -0.29 -8.59 -25.41
N ASN A 386 0.07 -7.87 -26.49
CA ASN A 386 -0.83 -6.95 -27.20
C ASN A 386 -1.58 -5.96 -26.28
N SER A 387 -0.94 -5.51 -25.22
CA SER A 387 -1.56 -4.71 -24.15
C SER A 387 -0.93 -3.34 -24.02
N GLU A 388 -1.63 -2.39 -23.39
CA GLU A 388 -1.19 -1.00 -23.26
C GLU A 388 -1.33 -0.48 -21.82
N ARG A 389 -0.37 0.30 -21.30
CA ARG A 389 -0.39 0.83 -19.92
C ARG A 389 -0.52 -0.30 -18.89
N VAL A 390 0.49 -1.14 -18.81
CA VAL A 390 0.55 -2.23 -17.83
C VAL A 390 1.56 -1.87 -16.76
N PHE A 391 1.13 -1.89 -15.50
CA PHE A 391 1.93 -1.57 -14.32
C PHE A 391 2.17 -2.84 -13.51
N LEU A 392 3.44 -3.18 -13.31
CA LEU A 392 3.90 -4.10 -12.29
C LEU A 392 4.52 -3.24 -11.20
N GLY A 393 3.80 -3.07 -10.10
CA GLY A 393 4.04 -2.08 -9.06
C GLY A 393 2.80 -1.20 -8.90
N ARG A 394 2.75 -0.41 -7.83
CA ARG A 394 1.61 0.46 -7.55
C ARG A 394 1.59 1.65 -8.51
N GLY A 395 0.58 1.71 -9.38
CA GLY A 395 0.27 2.91 -10.16
C GLY A 395 -0.11 4.08 -9.25
N ARG A 396 0.23 5.30 -9.67
CA ARG A 396 -0.10 6.54 -8.95
C ARG A 396 -1.62 6.75 -8.86
N GLU A 397 -2.34 6.20 -9.82
CA GLU A 397 -3.79 6.25 -9.97
C GLU A 397 -4.59 5.41 -8.97
N LEU A 398 -3.94 4.53 -8.20
CA LEU A 398 -4.62 3.65 -7.26
C LEU A 398 -4.87 4.34 -5.90
N GLU A 399 -6.07 4.93 -5.80
CA GLU A 399 -6.58 5.59 -4.58
C GLU A 399 -6.92 4.59 -3.46
N CYS A 400 -6.93 5.03 -2.20
CA CYS A 400 -7.47 4.30 -1.02
C CYS A 400 -6.88 2.92 -0.66
N ILE A 401 -5.78 2.49 -1.28
CA ILE A 401 -5.03 1.33 -0.76
C ILE A 401 -4.28 1.82 0.48
N GLY A 402 -4.81 1.46 1.65
CA GLY A 402 -4.24 1.81 2.95
C GLY A 402 -2.80 1.32 3.05
N ARG A 403 -1.93 2.16 3.61
CA ARG A 403 -0.60 1.72 4.04
C ARG A 403 -0.81 0.67 5.13
N ARG A 404 -0.18 -0.49 4.99
CA ARG A 404 0.16 -1.27 6.18
C ARG A 404 1.41 -0.60 6.76
N TYR A 405 1.37 -0.35 8.06
CA TYR A 405 2.50 0.22 8.80
C TYR A 405 3.29 -0.93 9.39
N LEU A 406 4.61 -0.89 9.21
CA LEU A 406 5.48 -1.99 9.57
C LEU A 406 5.42 -1.99 11.07
N ASP A 407 4.84 -3.05 11.61
CA ASP A 407 5.18 -3.38 12.97
C ASP A 407 6.65 -3.79 12.91
N GLU A 408 7.55 -2.84 13.19
CA GLU A 408 9.00 -3.05 13.19
C GLU A 408 9.41 -4.26 14.04
N SER A 409 8.55 -4.68 14.99
CA SER A 409 8.75 -5.90 15.77
C SER A 409 8.59 -7.21 14.98
N LEU A 410 8.07 -7.15 13.75
CA LEU A 410 7.92 -8.30 12.84
C LEU A 410 9.07 -8.46 11.87
N LEU A 411 10.00 -7.50 11.77
CA LEU A 411 11.23 -7.71 11.01
C LEU A 411 12.04 -8.79 11.73
N PRO A 412 12.30 -9.95 11.09
CA PRO A 412 13.12 -10.97 11.71
C PRO A 412 14.52 -10.41 11.98
N ASP A 413 15.09 -10.73 13.15
CA ASP A 413 16.49 -10.40 13.50
C ASP A 413 17.50 -10.95 12.46
N ASP A 414 17.05 -11.88 11.61
CA ASP A 414 17.81 -12.53 10.57
C ASP A 414 17.18 -12.23 9.19
N LEU A 415 17.75 -11.27 8.48
CA LEU A 415 17.31 -10.83 7.15
C LEU A 415 17.66 -11.81 6.01
N THR A 416 18.22 -12.99 6.32
CA THR A 416 18.67 -13.95 5.29
C THR A 416 17.52 -14.70 4.60
N ASP A 417 16.36 -14.82 5.25
CA ASP A 417 15.19 -15.53 4.69
C ASP A 417 14.32 -14.59 3.83
N ILE A 418 14.58 -14.57 2.52
CA ILE A 418 13.89 -13.68 1.56
C ILE A 418 12.39 -13.86 1.56
N GLU A 419 11.88 -15.08 1.73
CA GLU A 419 10.43 -15.30 1.75
C GLU A 419 9.84 -14.59 2.97
N ARG A 420 10.51 -14.63 4.13
CA ARG A 420 10.06 -13.92 5.34
C ARG A 420 10.27 -12.42 5.28
N VAL A 421 11.42 -11.96 4.79
CA VAL A 421 11.71 -10.52 4.64
C VAL A 421 10.76 -9.92 3.63
N ALA A 422 10.59 -10.57 2.49
CA ALA A 422 9.64 -10.11 1.50
C ALA A 422 8.20 -10.30 2.00
N GLU A 423 7.79 -11.37 2.68
CA GLU A 423 6.45 -11.44 3.30
C GLU A 423 6.21 -10.30 4.31
N ALA A 424 7.23 -9.92 5.09
CA ALA A 424 7.14 -8.83 6.06
C ALA A 424 7.16 -7.44 5.39
N LEU A 425 7.93 -7.26 4.32
CA LEU A 425 8.12 -5.98 3.63
C LEU A 425 7.11 -5.73 2.50
N ASN A 426 6.60 -6.79 1.85
CA ASN A 426 5.71 -6.74 0.69
C ASN A 426 4.45 -5.87 0.93
N PRO A 427 3.77 -5.93 2.10
CA PRO A 427 2.59 -5.10 2.32
C PRO A 427 2.86 -3.58 2.37
N GLU A 428 4.13 -3.18 2.45
CA GLU A 428 4.56 -1.81 2.76
C GLU A 428 5.38 -1.19 1.66
N LEU A 429 6.25 -2.02 1.08
CA LEU A 429 7.12 -1.63 0.00
C LEU A 429 6.46 -1.82 -1.37
N ASP A 430 5.21 -2.28 -1.43
CA ASP A 430 4.46 -2.52 -2.68
C ASP A 430 5.25 -3.42 -3.66
N VAL A 431 6.04 -4.37 -3.13
CA VAL A 431 6.97 -5.18 -3.91
C VAL A 431 6.29 -6.40 -4.50
N ASN A 432 6.46 -6.62 -5.81
CA ASN A 432 6.16 -7.89 -6.45
C ASN A 432 7.36 -8.84 -6.39
N LEU A 433 7.12 -10.10 -6.07
CA LEU A 433 8.09 -11.20 -6.17
C LEU A 433 7.68 -12.14 -7.29
N ILE A 434 8.55 -12.34 -8.28
CA ILE A 434 8.31 -13.28 -9.39
C ILE A 434 9.46 -14.28 -9.41
N VAL A 435 9.24 -15.43 -8.77
CA VAL A 435 10.30 -16.39 -8.42
C VAL A 435 9.88 -17.82 -8.74
N TYR A 436 10.87 -18.69 -8.85
CA TYR A 436 10.77 -20.12 -9.14
C TYR A 436 9.91 -20.46 -10.36
N ASN A 437 10.04 -19.72 -11.46
CA ASN A 437 9.35 -20.06 -12.71
C ASN A 437 10.26 -20.95 -13.58
N THR A 438 9.74 -22.02 -14.18
CA THR A 438 10.56 -22.96 -14.98
C THR A 438 11.05 -22.36 -16.31
N SER A 439 10.39 -21.32 -16.81
CA SER A 439 10.80 -20.51 -17.93
C SER A 439 11.03 -19.07 -17.46
N ASN A 440 10.32 -18.08 -18.01
CA ASN A 440 10.61 -16.67 -17.73
C ASN A 440 9.88 -16.15 -16.49
N GLY A 441 10.46 -15.16 -15.81
CA GLY A 441 9.76 -14.42 -14.76
C GLY A 441 8.67 -13.54 -15.37
N LEU A 442 9.09 -12.47 -16.08
CA LEU A 442 8.23 -11.55 -16.82
C LEU A 442 8.49 -11.69 -18.32
N PHE A 443 7.46 -12.02 -19.09
CA PHE A 443 7.55 -12.12 -20.55
C PHE A 443 6.51 -11.24 -21.24
N VAL A 444 6.98 -10.22 -21.97
CA VAL A 444 6.15 -9.19 -22.61
C VAL A 444 6.37 -9.20 -24.11
N VAL A 445 5.29 -9.20 -24.89
CA VAL A 445 5.32 -9.22 -26.36
C VAL A 445 4.31 -8.23 -26.95
N ASP A 446 4.74 -7.40 -27.90
CA ASP A 446 3.88 -6.47 -28.66
C ASP A 446 3.06 -5.52 -27.76
N ALA A 447 3.66 -5.05 -26.66
CA ALA A 447 3.01 -4.18 -25.68
C ALA A 447 3.48 -2.72 -25.76
N ARG A 448 2.69 -1.80 -25.20
CA ARG A 448 3.03 -0.37 -25.12
C ARG A 448 2.88 0.15 -23.70
N GLN A 449 3.73 1.11 -23.31
CA GLN A 449 3.64 1.78 -22.02
C GLN A 449 3.65 0.76 -20.87
N LEU A 450 4.71 -0.05 -20.80
CA LEU A 450 4.94 -0.99 -19.70
C LEU A 450 5.68 -0.26 -18.58
N PHE A 451 5.21 -0.37 -17.35
CA PHE A 451 5.82 0.25 -16.19
C PHE A 451 6.12 -0.83 -15.15
N VAL A 452 7.38 -1.06 -14.83
CA VAL A 452 7.82 -2.04 -13.82
C VAL A 452 8.54 -1.28 -12.73
N TYR A 453 7.95 -1.30 -11.54
CA TYR A 453 8.38 -0.63 -10.32
C TYR A 453 8.33 -1.64 -9.19
N GLY A 454 9.26 -1.55 -8.22
CA GLY A 454 9.20 -2.36 -7.00
C GLY A 454 8.98 -3.85 -7.30
N THR A 455 9.76 -4.43 -8.20
CA THR A 455 9.52 -5.81 -8.67
C THR A 455 10.83 -6.57 -8.69
N TRP A 456 10.87 -7.69 -7.98
CA TRP A 456 12.05 -8.53 -7.80
C TRP A 456 11.80 -9.87 -8.49
N ILE A 457 12.72 -10.25 -9.38
CA ILE A 457 12.50 -11.37 -10.31
C ILE A 457 13.65 -12.35 -10.26
N GLY A 458 13.35 -13.61 -9.97
CA GLY A 458 14.31 -14.70 -10.06
C GLY A 458 15.29 -14.78 -8.90
N PHE A 459 14.89 -14.41 -7.70
CA PHE A 459 15.69 -14.60 -6.49
C PHE A 459 15.45 -15.95 -5.82
N ASP A 460 16.54 -16.58 -5.36
CA ASP A 460 16.57 -17.84 -4.60
C ASP A 460 17.67 -17.86 -3.53
N ASN A 461 17.34 -17.35 -2.34
CA ASN A 461 18.28 -17.25 -1.22
C ASN A 461 18.60 -18.57 -0.51
N ARG A 462 17.94 -19.69 -0.84
CA ARG A 462 18.01 -20.85 0.07
C ARG A 462 19.31 -21.62 -0.03
N ASP A 463 19.85 -21.80 -1.23
CA ASP A 463 21.03 -22.66 -1.43
C ASP A 463 22.02 -22.14 -2.50
N GLY A 464 21.77 -20.97 -3.12
CA GLY A 464 22.64 -20.36 -4.15
C GLY A 464 22.91 -21.24 -5.39
N SER A 465 22.21 -22.37 -5.53
CA SER A 465 22.51 -23.40 -6.54
C SER A 465 21.34 -23.69 -7.48
N THR A 466 20.18 -23.14 -7.20
CA THR A 466 18.99 -23.25 -8.04
C THR A 466 18.69 -21.89 -8.63
N ALA A 467 18.52 -21.84 -9.95
CA ALA A 467 18.12 -20.61 -10.62
C ALA A 467 16.73 -20.20 -10.09
N GLY A 468 16.61 -18.97 -9.61
CA GLY A 468 15.33 -18.40 -9.20
C GLY A 468 14.34 -18.32 -10.35
N ASN A 469 14.75 -18.29 -11.63
CA ASN A 469 13.91 -18.78 -12.73
C ASN A 469 14.74 -19.60 -13.73
N GLY A 470 14.16 -20.64 -14.34
CA GLY A 470 14.85 -21.50 -15.30
C GLY A 470 15.15 -20.84 -16.66
N GLY A 471 14.44 -19.76 -16.99
CA GLY A 471 14.56 -19.02 -18.25
C GLY A 471 15.23 -17.65 -18.09
N THR A 472 14.70 -16.63 -18.74
CA THR A 472 15.18 -15.24 -18.59
C THR A 472 14.31 -14.49 -17.59
N GLY A 473 14.90 -13.67 -16.72
CA GLY A 473 14.15 -12.91 -15.72
C GLY A 473 13.09 -12.01 -16.35
N ILE A 474 13.52 -11.08 -17.20
CA ILE A 474 12.64 -10.17 -17.95
C ILE A 474 12.90 -10.32 -19.44
N VAL A 475 11.84 -10.52 -20.22
CA VAL A 475 11.89 -10.53 -21.68
C VAL A 475 10.91 -9.52 -22.24
N LEU A 476 11.41 -8.52 -22.97
CA LEU A 476 10.63 -7.50 -23.67
C LEU A 476 10.79 -7.69 -25.18
N LYS A 477 9.73 -8.09 -25.88
CA LYS A 477 9.72 -8.25 -27.34
C LYS A 477 8.78 -7.27 -28.01
N ASN A 478 9.29 -6.46 -28.93
CA ASN A 478 8.51 -5.43 -29.64
C ASN A 478 7.76 -4.49 -28.68
N VAL A 479 8.36 -4.17 -27.53
CA VAL A 479 7.75 -3.31 -26.52
C VAL A 479 8.14 -1.85 -26.78
N SER A 480 7.19 -0.92 -26.61
CA SER A 480 7.50 0.51 -26.74
C SER A 480 7.04 1.37 -25.57
N GLY A 481 7.84 2.37 -25.20
CA GLY A 481 7.52 3.29 -24.10
C GLY A 481 7.60 2.62 -22.73
N ALA A 482 8.53 1.69 -22.53
CA ALA A 482 8.63 0.96 -21.27
C ALA A 482 9.52 1.69 -20.25
N VAL A 483 9.18 1.58 -18.97
CA VAL A 483 9.99 2.06 -17.84
C VAL A 483 10.18 0.91 -16.87
N LEU A 484 11.43 0.57 -16.55
CA LEU A 484 11.81 -0.43 -15.57
C LEU A 484 12.75 0.22 -14.56
N GLY A 485 12.55 -0.05 -13.27
CA GLY A 485 13.42 0.45 -12.20
C GLY A 485 12.69 1.46 -11.32
N ALA A 486 13.40 2.47 -10.83
CA ALA A 486 12.85 3.40 -9.85
C ALA A 486 11.68 4.22 -10.43
N GLN A 487 10.51 4.11 -9.78
CA GLN A 487 9.40 5.02 -10.00
C GLN A 487 9.88 6.47 -9.80
N ARG A 488 9.57 7.34 -10.77
CA ARG A 488 9.86 8.77 -10.64
C ARG A 488 8.93 9.36 -9.59
N ILE A 489 9.45 9.51 -8.39
CA ILE A 489 8.79 10.20 -7.28
C ILE A 489 9.27 11.65 -7.32
N ASP A 490 8.35 12.61 -7.35
CA ASP A 490 8.75 14.01 -7.29
C ASP A 490 9.31 14.35 -5.90
N ARG A 491 10.17 15.38 -5.82
CA ARG A 491 10.84 15.73 -4.57
C ARG A 491 9.85 16.09 -3.45
N GLN A 492 8.73 16.71 -3.78
CA GLN A 492 7.72 17.10 -2.80
C GLN A 492 6.95 15.88 -2.31
N GLU A 493 6.58 14.95 -3.21
CA GLU A 493 6.00 13.66 -2.89
C GLU A 493 6.92 12.84 -1.98
N LEU A 494 8.23 12.86 -2.24
CA LEU A 494 9.22 12.25 -1.36
C LEU A 494 9.17 12.85 0.05
N LEU A 495 9.22 14.18 0.15
CA LEU A 495 9.22 14.90 1.42
C LEU A 495 7.90 14.76 2.20
N ASP A 496 6.77 14.76 1.50
CA ASP A 496 5.44 14.67 2.08
C ASP A 496 5.10 13.22 2.49
N ARG A 497 5.55 12.22 1.74
CA ARG A 497 5.19 10.80 1.98
C ARG A 497 6.21 10.02 2.80
N TYR A 498 7.49 10.40 2.79
CA TYR A 498 8.61 9.60 3.32
C TYR A 498 9.47 10.35 4.34
N SER A 499 8.90 11.31 5.06
CA SER A 499 9.60 12.23 5.98
C SER A 499 10.48 11.58 7.06
N TYR A 500 10.49 10.25 7.25
CA TYR A 500 11.32 9.55 8.23
C TYR A 500 12.03 8.25 7.79
N HIS A 501 11.73 7.65 6.63
CA HIS A 501 12.33 6.37 6.20
C HIS A 501 12.79 6.40 4.74
N VAL A 502 13.61 7.41 4.39
CA VAL A 502 14.10 7.67 3.03
C VAL A 502 15.07 6.58 2.50
N GLY A 503 15.48 5.64 3.34
CA GLY A 503 16.47 4.60 2.99
C GLY A 503 15.90 3.29 2.43
N LEU A 504 14.59 3.07 2.56
CA LEU A 504 13.95 1.93 1.91
C LEU A 504 13.53 2.43 0.54
N ALA A 505 14.12 1.91 -0.54
CA ALA A 505 13.73 2.26 -1.91
C ALA A 505 12.77 1.19 -2.46
N PRO A 506 11.46 1.21 -2.09
CA PRO A 506 10.43 0.29 -2.57
C PRO A 506 10.21 0.32 -4.09
N ALA A 507 10.94 1.18 -4.81
CA ALA A 507 10.72 1.42 -6.22
C ALA A 507 11.71 0.69 -7.15
N ALA A 508 12.81 0.11 -6.63
CA ALA A 508 13.80 -0.52 -7.49
C ALA A 508 13.28 -1.82 -8.14
N VAL A 509 13.75 -2.08 -9.37
CA VAL A 509 13.54 -3.37 -10.03
C VAL A 509 14.83 -4.15 -9.93
N ALA A 510 14.74 -5.39 -9.47
CA ALA A 510 15.89 -6.25 -9.27
C ALA A 510 15.67 -7.57 -10.01
N VAL A 511 16.70 -8.10 -10.64
CA VAL A 511 16.65 -9.35 -11.42
C VAL A 511 17.79 -10.28 -11.00
N GLY A 512 17.47 -11.34 -10.28
CA GLY A 512 18.42 -12.29 -9.66
C GLY A 512 18.90 -13.40 -10.59
N ALA A 513 19.07 -14.60 -10.06
CA ALA A 513 19.61 -15.79 -10.72
C ALA A 513 18.62 -16.38 -11.73
N ASN A 514 18.85 -16.16 -13.02
CA ASN A 514 18.04 -16.76 -14.08
C ASN A 514 18.89 -17.64 -15.01
N GLY A 515 18.36 -18.82 -15.37
CA GLY A 515 19.08 -19.86 -16.11
C GLY A 515 19.47 -19.51 -17.55
N ASN A 516 18.80 -18.55 -18.19
CA ASN A 516 19.17 -18.07 -19.53
C ASN A 516 19.75 -16.65 -19.54
N GLY A 517 19.40 -15.79 -18.59
CA GLY A 517 19.85 -14.39 -18.54
C GLY A 517 18.93 -13.47 -17.74
N GLY A 518 19.40 -12.28 -17.40
CA GLY A 518 18.64 -11.32 -16.59
C GLY A 518 17.54 -10.63 -17.39
N VAL A 519 17.92 -9.67 -18.24
CA VAL A 519 16.99 -8.82 -18.99
C VAL A 519 17.28 -8.87 -20.49
N LEU A 520 16.30 -9.30 -21.29
CA LEU A 520 16.36 -9.33 -22.74
C LEU A 520 15.39 -8.29 -23.34
N VAL A 521 15.94 -7.38 -24.14
CA VAL A 521 15.20 -6.39 -24.92
C VAL A 521 15.38 -6.70 -26.41
N GLU A 522 14.31 -7.12 -27.07
CA GLU A 522 14.33 -7.58 -28.46
C GLU A 522 13.25 -6.86 -29.30
N GLY A 523 13.66 -5.94 -30.16
CA GLY A 523 12.72 -5.15 -30.95
C GLY A 523 11.93 -4.12 -30.13
N GLY A 524 11.24 -3.21 -30.83
CA GLY A 524 10.53 -2.10 -30.17
C GLY A 524 11.45 -0.90 -29.90
N GLY A 525 11.31 -0.23 -28.75
CA GLY A 525 12.17 0.89 -28.34
C GLY A 525 11.47 1.98 -27.52
N ASP A 526 12.19 3.02 -27.13
CA ASP A 526 11.79 3.95 -26.05
C ASP A 526 11.64 3.20 -24.72
N ILE A 527 12.74 2.58 -24.28
CA ILE A 527 12.80 1.78 -23.07
C ILE A 527 13.77 2.44 -22.09
N HIS A 528 13.30 2.74 -20.88
CA HIS A 528 14.05 3.43 -19.83
C HIS A 528 14.24 2.51 -18.64
N MET A 529 15.48 2.29 -18.22
CA MET A 529 15.85 1.33 -17.18
C MET A 529 16.67 2.01 -16.07
N ALA A 530 16.11 3.05 -15.46
CA ALA A 530 16.78 3.83 -14.42
C ALA A 530 16.58 3.17 -13.04
N GLY A 531 17.65 2.88 -12.29
CA GLY A 531 17.53 2.17 -11.01
C GLY A 531 17.23 0.67 -11.15
N LEU A 532 17.57 0.07 -12.31
CA LEU A 532 17.46 -1.37 -12.54
C LEU A 532 18.75 -2.05 -12.07
N LEU A 533 18.59 -3.07 -11.22
CA LEU A 533 19.67 -3.92 -10.70
C LEU A 533 19.56 -5.31 -11.34
N VAL A 534 20.66 -5.82 -11.88
CA VAL A 534 20.71 -7.13 -12.53
C VAL A 534 21.83 -7.96 -11.92
N GLY A 535 21.52 -9.16 -11.46
CA GLY A 535 22.40 -10.02 -10.68
C GLY A 535 22.60 -9.55 -9.23
N ASP A 536 21.80 -8.59 -8.77
CA ASP A 536 21.96 -7.94 -7.47
C ASP A 536 20.62 -7.43 -6.91
N THR A 537 20.58 -7.14 -5.60
CA THR A 537 19.45 -6.48 -4.91
C THR A 537 19.90 -5.42 -3.93
N PRO A 538 19.01 -4.48 -3.56
CA PRO A 538 19.36 -3.48 -2.55
C PRO A 538 19.59 -4.05 -1.13
N TYR A 539 19.27 -5.32 -0.89
CA TYR A 539 19.15 -5.88 0.47
C TYR A 539 19.93 -7.17 0.73
N MET A 540 20.61 -7.77 -0.25
CA MET A 540 21.08 -9.16 -0.10
C MET A 540 22.52 -9.41 -0.53
N GLU A 541 23.23 -10.12 0.35
CA GLU A 541 24.23 -11.12 -0.01
C GLU A 541 23.54 -12.50 0.13
N PRO A 542 23.74 -13.50 -0.76
CA PRO A 542 24.74 -13.58 -1.82
C PRO A 542 24.24 -13.06 -3.18
N PHE A 543 25.21 -12.63 -3.99
CA PHE A 543 25.03 -12.28 -5.38
C PHE A 543 24.48 -13.44 -6.19
N GLU A 544 23.65 -13.12 -7.17
CA GLU A 544 22.92 -14.13 -7.92
C GLU A 544 23.22 -14.04 -9.41
N GLN A 545 24.03 -14.97 -9.91
CA GLN A 545 24.49 -14.92 -11.28
C GLN A 545 23.37 -15.29 -12.28
N ASN A 546 23.25 -14.49 -13.33
CA ASN A 546 22.56 -14.88 -14.55
C ASN A 546 23.51 -15.68 -15.46
N GLU A 547 23.12 -16.90 -15.88
CA GLU A 547 24.04 -17.82 -16.56
C GLU A 547 24.42 -17.40 -18.00
N GLY A 548 23.53 -16.71 -18.73
CA GLY A 548 23.77 -16.35 -20.13
C GLY A 548 24.20 -14.90 -20.38
N PHE A 549 23.51 -13.95 -19.77
CA PHE A 549 23.81 -12.52 -19.85
C PHE A 549 23.16 -11.77 -18.70
N GLY A 550 23.69 -10.61 -18.31
CA GLY A 550 22.98 -9.66 -17.45
C GLY A 550 21.88 -8.94 -18.23
N LEU A 551 22.26 -8.07 -19.15
CA LEU A 551 21.37 -7.30 -20.04
C LEU A 551 21.72 -7.58 -21.50
N SER A 552 20.72 -7.90 -22.33
CA SER A 552 20.88 -8.13 -23.77
C SER A 552 19.90 -7.26 -24.56
N ILE A 553 20.42 -6.46 -25.49
CA ILE A 553 19.66 -5.49 -26.28
C ILE A 553 19.87 -5.80 -27.76
N ARG A 554 18.82 -6.20 -28.49
CA ARG A 554 18.94 -6.56 -29.91
C ARG A 554 17.77 -6.11 -30.79
N GLY A 555 18.09 -5.74 -32.03
CA GLY A 555 17.08 -5.47 -33.07
C GLY A 555 16.06 -4.35 -32.77
N ASN A 556 16.37 -3.42 -31.87
CA ASN A 556 15.47 -2.34 -31.46
C ASN A 556 15.36 -1.24 -32.51
N THR A 557 14.15 -0.73 -32.69
CA THR A 557 13.79 0.34 -33.64
C THR A 557 13.69 1.73 -33.00
N GLY A 558 13.66 1.80 -31.67
CA GLY A 558 13.70 3.04 -30.89
C GLY A 558 14.76 2.95 -29.77
N PRO A 559 15.06 4.08 -29.10
CA PRO A 559 16.18 4.17 -28.18
C PRO A 559 16.00 3.30 -26.94
N VAL A 560 17.10 2.82 -26.37
CA VAL A 560 17.13 2.10 -25.09
C VAL A 560 18.09 2.80 -24.15
N PHE A 561 17.63 3.12 -22.94
CA PHE A 561 18.39 3.81 -21.90
C PHE A 561 18.53 2.87 -20.70
N PHE A 562 19.76 2.54 -20.34
CA PHE A 562 20.11 1.87 -19.09
C PHE A 562 20.76 2.88 -18.15
N GLY A 563 20.09 3.16 -17.03
CA GLY A 563 20.31 4.35 -16.21
C GLY A 563 19.44 5.55 -16.61
N PRO A 564 19.66 6.74 -16.01
CA PRO A 564 18.79 7.89 -16.19
C PRO A 564 18.90 8.51 -17.58
N ASP A 565 17.77 8.99 -18.11
CA ASP A 565 17.69 9.74 -19.37
C ASP A 565 18.69 10.92 -19.37
N PRO A 566 19.42 11.18 -20.48
CA PRO A 566 20.30 12.34 -20.65
C PRO A 566 19.69 13.68 -20.19
N THR A 567 18.39 13.87 -20.43
CA THR A 567 17.64 15.11 -20.16
C THR A 567 17.14 15.23 -18.73
N ALA A 568 17.20 14.16 -17.94
CA ALA A 568 16.60 14.14 -16.62
C ALA A 568 17.62 14.56 -15.55
N GLU A 569 17.74 15.87 -15.34
CA GLU A 569 18.62 16.50 -14.34
C GLU A 569 18.19 16.19 -12.88
N ASP A 570 16.92 15.82 -12.67
CA ASP A 570 16.30 15.67 -11.35
C ASP A 570 16.34 14.24 -10.77
N TYR A 571 16.94 13.26 -11.46
CA TYR A 571 17.07 11.93 -10.85
C TYR A 571 18.07 11.96 -9.70
N MET A 572 17.54 11.74 -8.50
CA MET A 572 18.30 11.45 -7.28
C MET A 572 19.23 10.24 -7.48
N VAL A 573 20.16 10.07 -6.54
CA VAL A 573 21.20 9.01 -6.49
C VAL A 573 20.68 7.60 -6.89
N TRP A 574 19.43 7.29 -6.55
CA TRP A 574 18.72 6.02 -6.81
C TRP A 574 18.48 5.62 -8.28
N ALA A 575 18.82 6.46 -9.27
CA ALA A 575 18.67 6.11 -10.68
C ALA A 575 19.83 5.26 -11.24
N PHE A 576 20.74 4.84 -10.38
CA PHE A 576 21.91 4.06 -10.75
C PHE A 576 21.54 2.69 -11.33
N GLY A 577 22.12 2.35 -12.48
CA GLY A 577 21.99 1.00 -13.04
C GLY A 577 23.14 0.13 -12.57
N MET A 578 22.85 -1.12 -12.19
CA MET A 578 23.90 -2.06 -11.79
C MET A 578 23.73 -3.39 -12.52
N VAL A 579 24.87 -3.97 -12.94
CA VAL A 579 24.94 -5.33 -13.45
C VAL A 579 26.06 -6.08 -12.76
N HIS A 580 25.70 -7.14 -12.08
CA HIS A 580 26.60 -8.12 -11.52
C HIS A 580 26.69 -9.32 -12.47
N THR A 581 27.90 -9.82 -12.72
CA THR A 581 28.13 -11.08 -13.45
C THR A 581 29.31 -11.85 -12.86
N GLU A 582 29.41 -13.15 -13.15
CA GLU A 582 30.59 -13.98 -12.79
C GLU A 582 31.15 -14.72 -14.01
N SER A 583 30.29 -15.37 -14.81
CA SER A 583 30.69 -16.14 -15.99
C SER A 583 30.03 -15.67 -17.31
N ALA A 584 29.05 -14.78 -17.23
CA ALA A 584 28.27 -14.32 -18.39
C ALA A 584 28.70 -12.92 -18.87
N VAL A 585 28.35 -12.55 -20.11
CA VAL A 585 28.48 -11.17 -20.57
C VAL A 585 27.55 -10.29 -19.75
N ALA A 586 28.05 -9.24 -19.09
CA ALA A 586 27.20 -8.35 -18.31
C ALA A 586 26.21 -7.59 -19.20
N VAL A 587 26.69 -6.89 -20.23
CA VAL A 587 25.84 -6.18 -21.20
C VAL A 587 26.19 -6.59 -22.63
N SER A 588 25.21 -7.08 -23.38
CA SER A 588 25.34 -7.41 -24.81
C SER A 588 24.43 -6.53 -25.67
N ILE A 589 24.98 -5.94 -26.72
CA ILE A 589 24.28 -5.00 -27.61
C ILE A 589 24.45 -5.46 -29.06
N GLU A 590 23.37 -5.96 -29.64
CA GLU A 590 23.24 -6.38 -31.04
C GLU A 590 22.17 -5.52 -31.74
N ASN A 591 22.30 -4.20 -31.55
CA ASN A 591 21.34 -3.24 -32.06
C ASN A 591 21.86 -2.55 -33.33
N ASN A 592 21.00 -2.40 -34.34
CA ASN A 592 21.39 -1.89 -35.66
C ASN A 592 20.62 -0.64 -36.11
N LEU A 593 19.57 -0.25 -35.39
CA LEU A 593 18.61 0.74 -35.89
C LEU A 593 18.32 1.87 -34.90
N ALA A 594 18.82 1.79 -33.67
CA ALA A 594 18.51 2.77 -32.64
C ALA A 594 19.65 2.98 -31.64
N ASP A 595 19.60 4.11 -30.96
CA ASP A 595 20.60 4.49 -29.97
C ASP A 595 20.47 3.63 -28.70
N VAL A 596 21.61 3.29 -28.11
CA VAL A 596 21.66 2.62 -26.80
C VAL A 596 22.51 3.47 -25.88
N TRP A 597 21.97 3.82 -24.71
CA TRP A 597 22.63 4.67 -23.74
C TRP A 597 22.87 3.90 -22.47
N LEU A 598 24.12 3.79 -22.05
CA LEU A 598 24.50 3.32 -20.72
C LEU A 598 25.00 4.51 -19.94
N ARG A 599 24.20 5.00 -18.99
CA ARG A 599 24.50 6.19 -18.22
C ARG A 599 24.50 5.92 -16.72
N ARG A 600 25.55 6.28 -15.98
CA ARG A 600 25.64 6.00 -14.53
C ARG A 600 25.35 4.52 -14.25
N VAL A 601 26.12 3.68 -14.94
CA VAL A 601 26.02 2.22 -14.82
C VAL A 601 27.26 1.71 -14.13
N GLN A 602 27.10 0.77 -13.21
CA GLN A 602 28.19 -0.07 -12.73
C GLN A 602 28.05 -1.49 -13.20
N ILE A 603 29.17 -2.03 -13.63
CA ILE A 603 29.31 -3.43 -13.96
C ILE A 603 30.33 -4.01 -12.99
N GLN A 604 29.90 -4.95 -12.18
CA GLN A 604 30.78 -5.68 -11.27
C GLN A 604 30.93 -7.10 -11.79
N CYS A 605 32.17 -7.57 -11.84
CA CYS A 605 32.42 -8.98 -11.66
C CYS A 605 32.79 -9.24 -10.21
N PHE A 606 32.20 -10.24 -9.57
CA PHE A 606 32.53 -10.54 -8.17
C PHE A 606 33.06 -11.96 -8.08
N ASP A 607 34.20 -12.10 -7.41
CA ASP A 607 34.81 -13.39 -7.09
C ASP A 607 34.65 -13.65 -5.59
N MET A 608 33.72 -14.54 -5.21
CA MET A 608 33.60 -14.94 -3.81
C MET A 608 34.72 -15.88 -3.35
N GLN A 609 35.41 -16.62 -4.22
CA GLN A 609 36.42 -17.64 -3.86
C GLN A 609 37.24 -18.07 -5.09
N PRO A 610 38.54 -18.35 -4.90
CA PRO A 610 39.72 -17.87 -5.66
C PRO A 610 39.74 -18.10 -7.20
N LEU A 611 38.58 -18.16 -7.85
CA LEU A 611 38.41 -18.39 -9.27
C LEU A 611 38.15 -17.05 -9.92
N ALA A 612 39.13 -16.58 -10.69
CA ALA A 612 38.98 -15.37 -11.48
C ALA A 612 37.68 -15.42 -12.28
N CYS A 613 36.93 -14.31 -12.24
CA CYS A 613 35.78 -14.02 -13.08
C CYS A 613 35.94 -14.63 -14.49
N GLU A 614 35.03 -15.55 -14.84
CA GLU A 614 35.05 -16.20 -16.15
C GLU A 614 34.33 -15.38 -17.23
N ALA A 615 33.61 -14.32 -16.82
CA ALA A 615 32.86 -13.46 -17.73
C ALA A 615 33.76 -12.96 -18.86
N PRO A 616 33.41 -13.20 -20.14
CA PRO A 616 34.29 -12.88 -21.26
C PRO A 616 34.50 -11.37 -21.38
N CYS A 617 33.47 -10.56 -21.11
CA CYS A 617 33.55 -9.11 -21.13
C CYS A 617 32.41 -8.43 -20.36
N ALA A 618 32.64 -7.19 -19.92
CA ALA A 618 31.63 -6.35 -19.31
C ALA A 618 30.62 -5.84 -20.35
N VAL A 619 31.10 -5.28 -21.46
CA VAL A 619 30.22 -4.79 -22.54
C VAL A 619 30.62 -5.41 -23.88
N ARG A 620 29.67 -6.04 -24.55
CA ARG A 620 29.80 -6.53 -25.94
C ARG A 620 28.92 -5.70 -26.87
N VAL A 621 29.49 -5.18 -27.95
CA VAL A 621 28.75 -4.49 -29.02
C VAL A 621 29.04 -5.21 -30.33
N SER A 622 28.06 -5.89 -30.90
CA SER A 622 28.27 -6.77 -32.07
C SER A 622 27.66 -6.28 -33.37
N SER A 623 26.95 -5.14 -33.39
CA SER A 623 26.35 -4.65 -34.62
C SER A 623 26.50 -3.16 -34.89
N LEU A 624 26.78 -2.84 -36.16
CA LEU A 624 27.44 -1.59 -36.58
C LEU A 624 26.50 -0.48 -37.05
N GLY A 625 25.21 -0.61 -36.78
CA GLY A 625 24.22 0.43 -37.10
C GLY A 625 23.78 1.27 -35.90
N SER A 626 24.04 0.81 -34.67
CA SER A 626 23.64 1.55 -33.47
C SER A 626 24.70 2.54 -33.02
N ASN A 627 24.23 3.68 -32.53
CA ASN A 627 25.02 4.62 -31.75
C ASN A 627 24.92 4.21 -30.28
N VAL A 628 25.95 3.54 -29.77
CA VAL A 628 26.06 3.15 -28.36
C VAL A 628 26.80 4.26 -27.61
N GLN A 629 26.20 4.81 -26.57
CA GLN A 629 26.82 5.84 -25.74
C GLN A 629 27.08 5.31 -24.34
N LEU A 630 28.34 5.27 -23.94
CA LEU A 630 28.77 4.92 -22.59
C LEU A 630 29.14 6.20 -21.85
N VAL A 631 28.36 6.54 -20.81
CA VAL A 631 28.49 7.79 -20.06
C VAL A 631 28.51 7.52 -18.56
N HIS A 632 29.56 7.89 -17.83
CA HIS A 632 29.69 7.53 -16.41
C HIS A 632 29.53 6.01 -16.18
N LEU A 633 30.43 5.22 -16.77
CA LEU A 633 30.45 3.76 -16.61
C LEU A 633 31.54 3.39 -15.61
N SER A 634 31.19 2.68 -14.54
CA SER A 634 32.15 2.07 -13.61
C SER A 634 32.22 0.58 -13.92
N ILE A 635 33.43 0.04 -14.06
CA ILE A 635 33.63 -1.39 -14.21
C ILE A 635 34.61 -1.83 -13.12
N LEU A 636 34.15 -2.75 -12.29
CA LEU A 636 34.87 -3.24 -11.13
C LEU A 636 35.24 -4.71 -11.36
N ASP A 637 36.47 -5.04 -10.93
CA ASP A 637 37.11 -6.36 -11.00
C ASP A 637 37.57 -6.84 -12.39
N ASP A 638 38.24 -7.99 -12.41
CA ASP A 638 38.85 -8.61 -13.60
C ASP A 638 37.80 -9.29 -14.48
N PHE A 639 37.95 -9.18 -15.80
CA PHE A 639 37.18 -9.96 -16.79
C PHE A 639 38.13 -10.89 -17.53
N SER A 640 37.67 -12.09 -17.92
CA SER A 640 38.53 -13.16 -18.43
C SER A 640 39.21 -12.86 -19.77
N SER A 641 38.69 -11.90 -20.56
CA SER A 641 39.31 -11.52 -21.83
C SER A 641 39.44 -10.01 -22.06
N GLN A 642 38.34 -9.27 -22.15
CA GLN A 642 38.33 -7.85 -22.52
C GLN A 642 37.23 -7.15 -21.76
N VAL A 643 37.45 -5.91 -21.34
CA VAL A 643 36.43 -5.14 -20.62
C VAL A 643 35.31 -4.73 -21.59
N ILE A 644 35.66 -4.19 -22.76
CA ILE A 644 34.71 -3.80 -23.81
C ILE A 644 35.12 -4.48 -25.12
N LEU A 645 34.23 -5.32 -25.67
CA LEU A 645 34.43 -6.06 -26.92
C LEU A 645 33.53 -5.46 -28.01
N VAL A 646 34.13 -4.99 -29.12
CA VAL A 646 33.39 -4.45 -30.27
C VAL A 646 33.63 -5.32 -31.51
N GLU A 647 32.58 -5.96 -32.01
CA GLU A 647 32.62 -6.91 -33.13
C GLU A 647 31.79 -6.37 -34.32
N GLY A 648 32.26 -6.58 -35.56
CA GLY A 648 31.47 -6.28 -36.77
C GLY A 648 32.28 -5.93 -38.04
N GLU A 649 31.67 -6.12 -39.21
CA GLU A 649 32.24 -5.77 -40.53
C GLU A 649 31.99 -4.31 -40.96
N ASN A 650 33.00 -3.47 -40.80
CA ASN A 650 33.20 -2.12 -41.38
C ASN A 650 32.02 -1.46 -42.15
N SER A 651 31.09 -0.80 -41.45
CA SER A 651 29.97 -0.03 -42.06
C SER A 651 30.28 1.46 -42.31
N GLY A 652 31.41 1.97 -41.82
CA GLY A 652 31.87 3.35 -42.07
C GLY A 652 31.21 4.46 -41.21
N GLN A 653 30.38 4.12 -40.22
CA GLN A 653 29.88 5.05 -39.19
C GLN A 653 30.47 4.69 -37.83
N ALA A 654 30.71 5.70 -36.97
CA ALA A 654 31.09 5.46 -35.58
C ALA A 654 29.92 4.80 -34.83
N VAL A 655 30.20 3.70 -34.14
CA VAL A 655 29.21 2.81 -33.50
C VAL A 655 29.24 2.95 -31.99
N LEU A 656 30.38 3.34 -31.42
CA LEU A 656 30.58 3.48 -29.99
C LEU A 656 31.08 4.89 -29.67
N ARG A 657 30.30 5.61 -28.87
CA ARG A 657 30.68 6.86 -28.23
C ARG A 657 30.97 6.60 -26.76
N VAL A 658 32.16 6.96 -26.31
CA VAL A 658 32.53 6.89 -24.88
C VAL A 658 32.76 8.31 -24.41
N ALA A 659 31.99 8.77 -23.41
CA ALA A 659 32.05 10.14 -22.91
C ALA A 659 31.99 10.18 -21.39
N ASN A 660 32.64 11.17 -20.77
CA ASN A 660 32.58 11.47 -19.33
C ASN A 660 32.80 10.26 -18.40
N ASN A 661 34.04 10.10 -17.94
CA ASN A 661 34.52 9.26 -16.84
C ASN A 661 34.13 7.77 -16.93
N MET A 662 35.07 6.96 -17.41
CA MET A 662 35.06 5.51 -17.20
C MET A 662 36.00 5.20 -16.03
N PHE A 663 35.50 4.57 -14.96
CA PHE A 663 36.31 4.14 -13.84
C PHE A 663 36.62 2.64 -13.97
N LEU A 664 37.88 2.28 -13.82
CA LEU A 664 38.40 0.90 -13.84
C LEU A 664 39.22 0.70 -12.57
N ASP A 665 38.88 -0.30 -11.76
CA ASP A 665 39.65 -0.64 -10.56
C ASP A 665 41.04 -1.20 -10.95
N GLU A 666 42.10 -0.72 -10.27
CA GLU A 666 43.52 -0.92 -10.60
C GLU A 666 44.07 -2.30 -10.22
N ARG A 667 43.32 -3.11 -9.46
CA ARG A 667 43.89 -4.26 -8.76
C ARG A 667 44.62 -5.29 -9.65
N ASN A 668 44.40 -5.35 -10.97
CA ASN A 668 45.02 -6.39 -11.81
C ASN A 668 45.31 -6.06 -13.30
N ILE A 669 45.64 -4.81 -13.63
CA ILE A 669 46.15 -4.42 -14.97
C ILE A 669 47.44 -5.20 -15.38
N ASN A 670 48.07 -5.93 -14.45
CA ASN A 670 49.29 -6.70 -14.71
C ASN A 670 49.09 -7.95 -15.59
N ASN A 671 47.87 -8.47 -15.75
CA ASN A 671 47.59 -9.65 -16.59
C ASN A 671 46.61 -9.40 -17.73
N ALA A 672 45.68 -8.44 -17.59
CA ALA A 672 44.87 -7.98 -18.71
C ALA A 672 45.73 -7.10 -19.61
N SER A 673 45.96 -7.51 -20.86
CA SER A 673 46.61 -6.65 -21.85
C SER A 673 45.81 -5.34 -21.97
N VAL A 674 46.37 -4.28 -21.36
CA VAL A 674 46.08 -2.84 -21.52
C VAL A 674 44.77 -2.58 -22.24
N MET A 675 43.71 -2.27 -21.47
CA MET A 675 42.49 -1.60 -21.93
C MET A 675 42.16 -1.86 -23.41
N SER A 676 42.02 -3.13 -23.78
CA SER A 676 41.86 -3.47 -25.19
C SER A 676 40.38 -3.30 -25.51
N ILE A 677 39.97 -2.08 -25.83
CA ILE A 677 38.81 -1.93 -26.71
C ILE A 677 39.26 -2.54 -28.03
N PHE A 678 39.01 -3.84 -28.19
CA PHE A 678 39.39 -4.53 -29.40
C PHE A 678 38.35 -4.21 -30.45
N THR A 679 38.78 -3.41 -31.40
CA THR A 679 38.04 -3.10 -32.60
C THR A 679 38.80 -3.71 -33.77
N GLN A 680 38.13 -4.54 -34.57
CA GLN A 680 38.70 -5.00 -35.84
C GLN A 680 38.76 -3.87 -36.89
N VAL A 681 38.18 -2.68 -36.59
CA VAL A 681 37.88 -1.65 -37.58
C VAL A 681 37.98 -0.20 -37.01
N PRO A 682 39.02 0.58 -37.35
CA PRO A 682 39.35 1.86 -36.69
C PRO A 682 38.33 3.03 -36.65
N PRO A 683 37.34 3.23 -37.57
CA PRO A 683 36.43 4.38 -37.51
C PRO A 683 35.23 4.18 -36.57
N LEU A 684 35.20 3.09 -35.80
CA LEU A 684 34.01 2.70 -35.02
C LEU A 684 33.88 3.36 -33.65
N ILE A 685 34.93 4.03 -33.15
CA ILE A 685 34.95 4.58 -31.79
C ILE A 685 35.20 6.07 -31.83
N GLU A 686 34.30 6.83 -31.21
CA GLU A 686 34.46 8.24 -30.89
C GLU A 686 34.59 8.37 -29.38
N MET A 687 35.70 8.95 -28.92
CA MET A 687 35.96 9.20 -27.51
C MET A 687 35.86 10.70 -27.24
N ASP A 688 34.97 11.08 -26.33
CA ASP A 688 34.83 12.46 -25.86
C ASP A 688 35.72 12.72 -24.63
N HIS A 689 36.00 13.99 -24.35
CA HIS A 689 37.03 14.39 -23.39
C HIS A 689 36.64 13.99 -21.95
N ASN A 690 37.64 13.56 -21.14
CA ASN A 690 37.59 13.13 -19.71
C ASN A 690 37.40 11.62 -19.44
N MET A 691 38.36 10.77 -19.81
CA MET A 691 38.49 9.44 -19.19
C MET A 691 39.35 9.52 -17.92
N MET A 692 38.85 8.98 -16.80
CA MET A 692 39.59 8.88 -15.54
C MET A 692 39.84 7.40 -15.20
N SER A 693 40.94 6.84 -15.70
CA SER A 693 41.41 5.52 -15.27
C SER A 693 42.19 5.66 -13.97
N GLY A 694 41.86 4.85 -12.95
CA GLY A 694 42.90 4.45 -12.01
C GLY A 694 43.98 3.73 -12.81
N GLY A 695 45.24 4.15 -12.73
CA GLY A 695 46.36 3.44 -13.35
C GLY A 695 46.86 4.03 -14.67
N PHE A 696 46.89 5.35 -14.80
CA PHE A 696 47.36 6.02 -16.03
C PHE A 696 48.86 5.82 -16.37
N SER A 697 49.67 5.22 -15.49
CA SER A 697 51.11 5.02 -15.76
C SER A 697 51.38 3.97 -16.84
N SER A 698 50.56 2.93 -16.97
CA SER A 698 50.78 1.83 -17.93
C SER A 698 50.21 2.09 -19.33
N ILE A 699 49.11 2.84 -19.45
CA ILE A 699 48.47 3.18 -20.73
C ILE A 699 49.28 4.25 -21.49
N CYS A 700 49.86 5.23 -20.78
CA CYS A 700 50.67 6.28 -21.41
C CYS A 700 52.11 5.84 -21.72
N GLU A 701 52.70 4.89 -20.98
CA GLU A 701 54.03 4.35 -21.30
C GLU A 701 54.02 3.46 -22.55
N GLY A 702 52.87 2.87 -22.91
CA GLY A 702 52.65 2.13 -24.16
C GLY A 702 52.55 3.01 -25.43
N CYS A 703 52.42 4.33 -25.29
CA CYS A 703 52.40 5.27 -26.43
C CYS A 703 53.82 5.61 -26.95
N GLN A 704 54.89 5.03 -26.41
CA GLN A 704 56.21 5.06 -27.03
C GLN A 704 56.38 3.91 -28.03
N SER A 705 56.04 4.21 -29.29
CA SER A 705 56.40 3.44 -30.48
C SER A 705 56.12 1.94 -30.40
N ILE A 706 54.83 1.56 -30.47
CA ILE A 706 54.47 0.25 -31.02
C ILE A 706 54.87 0.27 -32.50
N GLY A 707 55.89 -0.53 -32.83
CA GLY A 707 56.43 -0.62 -34.18
C GLY A 707 55.38 -1.06 -35.20
N ASP A 708 55.30 -0.31 -36.29
CA ASP A 708 54.72 -0.67 -37.59
C ASP A 708 53.44 -1.53 -37.54
N GLY A 709 52.37 -0.98 -36.94
CA GLY A 709 51.01 -1.51 -37.12
C GLY A 709 50.02 -1.03 -36.07
N ASN A 710 49.21 -0.04 -36.46
CA ASN A 710 47.99 0.47 -35.81
C ASN A 710 48.12 1.44 -34.61
N PHE A 711 47.38 2.54 -34.76
CA PHE A 711 47.03 3.64 -33.82
C PHE A 711 48.10 4.69 -33.49
N SER A 712 48.00 5.83 -34.19
CA SER A 712 48.32 7.16 -33.68
C SER A 712 46.99 7.93 -33.69
N VAL A 713 46.51 8.32 -32.51
CA VAL A 713 45.36 9.22 -32.41
C VAL A 713 45.91 10.63 -32.19
N ASP A 714 46.06 11.38 -33.28
CA ASP A 714 46.34 12.82 -33.21
C ASP A 714 45.12 13.51 -32.55
N GLY A 715 45.31 14.14 -31.39
CA GLY A 715 44.30 15.02 -30.76
C GLY A 715 43.90 14.71 -29.32
N PHE A 716 44.48 13.70 -28.66
CA PHE A 716 44.25 13.48 -27.23
C PHE A 716 45.17 14.36 -26.37
N ASP A 717 44.59 15.34 -25.68
CA ASP A 717 45.24 15.93 -24.50
C ASP A 717 45.00 15.00 -23.30
N CYS A 718 46.01 14.19 -22.95
CA CYS A 718 46.00 13.43 -21.71
C CYS A 718 46.10 14.41 -20.53
N TYR A 719 44.95 14.81 -19.97
CA TYR A 719 44.95 15.54 -18.71
C TYR A 719 45.21 14.57 -17.56
N PHE A 720 46.37 14.71 -16.93
CA PHE A 720 46.66 14.10 -15.65
C PHE A 720 45.79 14.81 -14.61
N VAL A 721 44.56 14.35 -14.42
CA VAL A 721 43.83 14.67 -13.19
C VAL A 721 44.63 13.97 -12.09
N PRO A 722 45.07 14.66 -11.01
CA PRO A 722 45.63 13.96 -9.86
C PRO A 722 44.66 12.84 -9.50
N PRO A 723 45.14 11.63 -9.17
CA PRO A 723 44.27 10.49 -8.93
C PRO A 723 43.09 10.99 -8.09
N VAL A 724 41.86 10.81 -8.59
CA VAL A 724 40.72 10.75 -7.68
C VAL A 724 41.23 9.84 -6.59
N PRO A 725 41.44 10.34 -5.35
CA PRO A 725 42.21 9.64 -4.34
C PRO A 725 41.68 8.22 -4.38
N ASN A 726 42.57 7.26 -4.76
CA ASN A 726 42.21 5.88 -5.12
C ASN A 726 40.92 5.58 -4.40
N SER A 727 39.78 5.33 -5.04
CA SER A 727 38.62 4.88 -4.27
C SER A 727 39.14 3.64 -3.54
N PRO A 728 39.51 3.75 -2.25
CA PRO A 728 40.31 2.70 -1.67
C PRO A 728 39.36 1.52 -1.63
N SER A 729 39.80 0.31 -1.98
CA SER A 729 38.90 -0.86 -1.97
C SER A 729 38.23 -0.87 -0.61
N CYS A 730 36.94 -0.56 -0.60
CA CYS A 730 36.28 -0.11 0.58
C CYS A 730 35.60 -1.36 1.11
N GLN A 731 36.38 -2.42 1.41
CA GLN A 731 35.86 -3.80 1.57
C GLN A 731 34.72 -3.88 2.58
N ASN A 732 34.65 -2.97 3.54
CA ASN A 732 33.55 -2.87 4.49
C ASN A 732 32.31 -2.18 3.88
N VAL A 733 32.49 -1.10 3.10
CA VAL A 733 31.40 -0.45 2.35
C VAL A 733 30.89 -1.33 1.20
N ASP A 734 31.80 -1.93 0.44
CA ASP A 734 31.54 -2.89 -0.66
C ASP A 734 30.96 -4.24 -0.16
N ARG A 735 30.77 -4.38 1.16
CA ARG A 735 30.06 -5.51 1.81
C ARG A 735 28.85 -5.04 2.61
N GLY A 736 28.49 -3.77 2.52
CA GLY A 736 27.32 -3.21 3.20
C GLY A 736 27.47 -3.16 4.70
N VAL A 737 28.70 -3.24 5.20
CA VAL A 737 28.98 -3.12 6.62
C VAL A 737 28.78 -1.65 7.00
N PRO A 738 27.88 -1.32 7.94
CA PRO A 738 27.70 0.05 8.39
C PRO A 738 29.00 0.57 8.98
N ILE A 739 29.51 1.69 8.43
CA ILE A 739 30.71 2.35 8.94
C ILE A 739 30.30 3.45 9.91
N TYR A 740 30.87 3.40 11.11
CA TYR A 740 30.64 4.41 12.13
C TYR A 740 31.87 5.30 12.28
N ILE A 741 31.62 6.60 12.45
CA ILE A 741 32.62 7.56 12.87
C ILE A 741 32.31 8.09 14.26
N GLU A 742 33.35 8.19 15.07
CA GLU A 742 33.31 8.96 16.30
C GLU A 742 33.44 10.44 15.94
N ASP A 743 32.41 11.24 16.23
CA ASP A 743 32.44 12.68 15.98
C ASP A 743 33.31 13.41 17.03
N GLU A 744 33.48 14.74 16.86
CA GLU A 744 34.29 15.56 17.77
C GLU A 744 33.81 15.53 19.24
N SER A 745 32.57 15.07 19.50
CA SER A 745 32.00 14.93 20.83
C SER A 745 32.23 13.55 21.47
N GLY A 746 32.83 12.61 20.73
CA GLY A 746 32.98 11.22 21.14
C GLY A 746 31.74 10.37 20.88
N ALA A 747 30.75 10.89 20.14
CA ALA A 747 29.55 10.15 19.79
C ALA A 747 29.81 9.32 18.53
N ILE A 748 29.56 8.01 18.61
CA ILE A 748 29.61 7.10 17.47
C ILE A 748 28.34 7.33 16.65
N ARG A 749 28.49 7.77 15.41
CA ARG A 749 27.40 7.94 14.45
C ARG A 749 27.74 7.23 13.14
N PRO A 750 26.76 6.73 12.39
CA PRO A 750 27.02 6.24 11.05
C PRO A 750 27.57 7.35 10.14
N MET A 751 28.50 6.98 9.25
CA MET A 751 29.11 7.88 8.28
C MET A 751 28.13 8.22 7.15
N ASN A 752 28.10 9.49 6.71
CA ASN A 752 27.23 9.92 5.61
C ASN A 752 27.99 9.81 4.27
N LEU A 753 27.82 8.68 3.59
CA LEU A 753 28.48 8.42 2.30
C LEU A 753 27.77 9.07 1.11
N THR A 754 26.46 9.36 1.22
CA THR A 754 25.60 9.81 0.11
C THR A 754 25.50 11.33 -0.07
N GLY A 755 25.88 12.11 0.94
CA GLY A 755 25.86 13.58 0.89
C GLY A 755 24.52 14.22 1.14
N MET A 756 23.54 13.46 1.63
CA MET A 756 22.25 14.00 2.05
C MET A 756 22.32 14.50 3.50
N PRO A 757 22.20 15.80 3.79
CA PRO A 757 22.30 16.32 5.15
C PRO A 757 21.07 15.93 5.99
N GLY A 758 21.29 15.41 7.20
CA GLY A 758 20.25 15.29 8.23
C GLY A 758 19.49 13.97 8.32
N VAL A 759 19.90 12.95 7.55
CA VAL A 759 19.32 11.60 7.67
C VAL A 759 20.33 10.73 8.44
N PRO A 760 20.00 10.19 9.62
CA PRO A 760 20.82 9.16 10.27
C PRO A 760 20.62 7.83 9.53
N TRP A 761 21.68 7.23 9.00
CA TRP A 761 21.60 6.03 8.15
C TRP A 761 22.25 4.82 8.82
N GLU A 762 21.49 3.76 9.10
CA GLU A 762 22.01 2.48 9.61
C GLU A 762 22.17 1.38 8.54
N GLY A 763 21.99 1.70 7.25
CA GLY A 763 22.10 0.71 6.16
C GLY A 763 22.71 1.31 4.91
N CYS A 764 24.02 1.26 4.79
CA CYS A 764 24.65 1.35 3.48
C CYS A 764 24.40 -0.01 2.81
N GLY A 765 23.63 -0.04 1.72
CA GLY A 765 23.52 -1.23 0.89
C GLY A 765 24.92 -1.65 0.41
N PRO A 766 25.17 -2.95 0.19
CA PRO A 766 26.51 -3.49 -0.01
C PRO A 766 27.31 -3.02 -1.22
N ASP A 767 26.74 -2.24 -2.13
CA ASP A 767 27.43 -1.85 -3.35
C ASP A 767 27.27 -0.36 -3.65
N ILE A 768 27.79 0.48 -2.75
CA ILE A 768 27.99 1.91 -3.01
C ILE A 768 29.07 2.03 -4.09
N GLY A 769 28.63 2.01 -5.34
CA GLY A 769 29.52 2.13 -6.49
C GLY A 769 30.38 3.38 -6.47
N ALA A 770 31.40 3.43 -7.35
CA ALA A 770 32.32 4.56 -7.51
C ALA A 770 31.64 5.95 -7.71
N PHE A 771 30.33 5.98 -7.96
CA PHE A 771 29.53 7.17 -8.22
C PHE A 771 28.78 7.73 -7.00
N GLU A 772 28.63 6.96 -5.93
CA GLU A 772 27.79 7.36 -4.79
C GLU A 772 28.57 7.96 -3.62
N CYS A 773 29.90 7.84 -3.65
CA CYS A 773 30.78 8.47 -2.67
C CYS A 773 31.02 9.96 -2.96
N MET A 774 30.00 10.79 -2.69
CA MET A 774 30.02 12.23 -3.00
C MET A 774 30.42 13.12 -1.80
N THR A 775 30.70 12.55 -0.63
CA THR A 775 31.03 13.33 0.58
C THR A 775 32.52 13.38 0.88
N GLY A 776 32.93 14.41 1.63
CA GLY A 776 34.26 14.49 2.20
C GLY A 776 34.55 13.45 3.29
N GLU A 777 33.55 12.66 3.72
CA GLU A 777 33.72 11.58 4.70
C GLU A 777 34.14 10.26 4.04
N CYS A 778 33.85 10.03 2.76
CA CYS A 778 34.22 8.82 2.02
C CYS A 778 35.69 8.39 2.10
N PRO A 779 36.69 9.30 2.02
CA PRO A 779 38.08 8.91 2.18
C PRO A 779 38.40 8.31 3.56
N LEU A 780 37.64 8.64 4.60
CA LEU A 780 37.80 8.07 5.95
C LEU A 780 37.23 6.66 6.02
N ALA A 781 36.11 6.39 5.35
CA ALA A 781 35.45 5.06 5.35
C ALA A 781 36.32 3.98 4.71
N CYS A 782 37.13 4.36 3.73
CA CYS A 782 37.91 3.42 2.95
C CYS A 782 39.37 3.30 3.44
N HIS A 783 39.76 4.03 4.48
CA HIS A 783 41.11 3.96 5.05
C HIS A 783 41.24 3.02 6.28
N ASP A 784 40.11 2.61 6.88
CA ASP A 784 40.01 1.66 8.00
C ASP A 784 39.48 0.29 7.53
#